data_AF-A0A3M0H3M1-F1
#
_entry.id   AF-A0A3M0H3M1-F1
#
_cell.length_a   1.000
_cell.length_b   1.000
_cell.length_c   1.000
_cell.angle_alpha   90.00
_cell.angle_beta   90.00
_cell.angle_gamma   90.00
#
_symmetry.space_group_name_H-M   'P 1'
#
loop_
_entity.id
_entity.type
_entity.pdbx_description
1 polymer ?
#
loop_
_entity_poly.entity_id
_entity_poly.type
_entity_poly.pdbx_seq_one_letter_code
_entity_poly.pdbx_strand_id
1 'polypeptide(L)'
;MSGRGTSNGAVARRQQPLDGSIATWQWVREQTLKGLDALIARRVRQAKLVKVTNKPLPLPERKLLTVMTSVPSPRSGWSGRTFVVLDADTASASDPVRTEVELAYEPSARRLVLTITPSTRRALGTATHVQVAYVDDFDLDLLQQLRVRLEESTRAPLVVDLWSREAVPPIPARSALNLEQRQALTAMTEGGAWLVWGPPGTGKTKVIVEAVSHALSRGRSVLITSHTNVAVDNVVKSVVEAVTVPGQVVRVGASDNLTPKVSEHPWLTVDKAAAVMTDRVARLHAIQSAVAVNRAHPDRNYLDVVIQRLERGNGVQLESALRAREAANTAQELAERISASTEESARRLSEVARVERAAESSAIVASVLPGLRERAAAAASNAHRVAEDALSGERRLTSLRVAHSDSVLEWSKATSARQSWSAGLPWRRREADARVLRALQIRDALASEVQTAQAALEALAGEAAIMGREATTAQEQVLVGESAERRTRELMRQASALRAEESAAQVHRAHVMEEHDEARRSADAVSNHEGIIATAREDGTLEALSERDEYNERVATLEAASRELDRQKKLLEDEYATTKRDLLEGAPVIACTLSSLTTKAELSNRRFDTVIVDEAASAQIAQLIYAGSKADRCLAYVGDFLQNAPITDTDDAITEDDKQVLHWQEDDIFALLGVTDRASAENNSHCVALLTQYRYPPIIAGIVNDFCYDGLLESSWRKNDELAPTPYVIFVDTAAHPRQGLRRDNESWTHPLGLDLIETIHARHRPDANAPLGLVSPYAAHARRAEALARRNALSIECGTAHKFQGRQYNVVILDLMQDSGPLRWAAQADLSGNKREVSAAKLLNVGITRAQQRLYIIGDWRVVRSTQTPGMTAIASLVGRPGFELVSALDMTEMR
;
A
#
# COMPACT_ATOMS: atom_id res chain seq x y z
N MET A 1 -19.40 -24.63 66.98
CA MET A 1 -19.14 -23.18 67.09
C MET A 1 -17.98 -22.86 66.16
N SER A 2 -18.27 -22.62 64.88
CA SER A 2 -18.37 -21.28 64.27
C SER A 2 -17.00 -20.59 64.15
N GLY A 3 -16.35 -20.74 62.99
CA GLY A 3 -15.09 -20.03 62.70
C GLY A 3 -14.18 -20.66 61.65
N ARG A 4 -14.71 -21.13 60.51
CA ARG A 4 -13.91 -21.27 59.28
C ARG A 4 -14.62 -20.47 58.20
N GLY A 5 -14.33 -19.17 58.15
CA GLY A 5 -14.70 -18.34 57.00
C GLY A 5 -13.95 -18.90 55.79
N THR A 6 -14.68 -19.48 54.85
CA THR A 6 -14.14 -19.98 53.59
C THR A 6 -13.44 -18.84 52.84
N SER A 7 -12.15 -19.02 52.54
CA SER A 7 -11.34 -18.18 51.65
C SER A 7 -12.04 -17.88 50.32
N ASN A 8 -12.93 -18.76 49.85
CA ASN A 8 -13.74 -18.57 48.64
C ASN A 8 -14.60 -17.29 48.64
N GLY A 9 -15.06 -16.80 49.79
CA GLY A 9 -15.87 -15.59 49.87
C GLY A 9 -15.08 -14.27 49.71
N ALA A 10 -13.78 -14.30 50.03
CA ALA A 10 -12.90 -13.13 49.94
C ALA A 10 -12.28 -12.99 48.54
N VAL A 11 -12.02 -14.11 47.85
CA VAL A 11 -11.55 -14.14 46.47
C VAL A 11 -12.66 -13.69 45.50
N ALA A 12 -13.89 -14.18 45.67
CA ALA A 12 -15.03 -13.81 44.83
C ALA A 12 -15.41 -12.31 44.88
N ARG A 13 -15.19 -11.63 46.02
CA ARG A 13 -15.46 -10.17 46.15
C ARG A 13 -14.41 -9.29 45.47
N ARG A 14 -13.23 -9.82 45.16
CA ARG A 14 -12.14 -9.08 44.49
C ARG A 14 -12.21 -9.17 42.96
N GLN A 15 -13.05 -10.06 42.43
CA GLN A 15 -13.09 -10.44 41.01
C GLN A 15 -14.28 -9.83 40.26
N GLN A 16 -15.15 -9.06 40.91
CA GLN A 16 -16.32 -8.43 40.30
C GLN A 16 -16.39 -6.94 40.67
N PRO A 17 -17.13 -6.12 39.91
CA PRO A 17 -17.46 -4.76 40.31
C PRO A 17 -17.89 -4.70 41.78
N LEU A 18 -17.37 -3.72 42.53
CA LEU A 18 -17.61 -3.58 43.99
C LEU A 18 -19.10 -3.38 44.34
N ASP A 19 -19.89 -2.94 43.37
CA ASP A 19 -21.34 -2.75 43.47
C ASP A 19 -22.16 -4.03 43.22
N GLY A 20 -21.51 -5.15 42.89
CA GLY A 20 -22.15 -6.43 42.59
C GLY A 20 -22.79 -6.50 41.20
N SER A 21 -22.52 -5.53 40.31
CA SER A 21 -22.97 -5.55 38.93
C SER A 21 -22.23 -6.60 38.08
N ILE A 22 -22.85 -7.02 36.98
CA ILE A 22 -22.22 -7.93 36.01
C ILE A 22 -21.01 -7.20 35.40
N ALA A 23 -19.85 -7.88 35.37
CA ALA A 23 -18.65 -7.32 34.73
C ALA A 23 -18.98 -6.88 33.29
N THR A 24 -18.53 -5.69 32.91
CA THR A 24 -18.65 -5.20 31.53
C THR A 24 -17.27 -5.16 30.86
N TRP A 25 -17.24 -5.12 29.53
CA TRP A 25 -15.96 -4.97 28.81
C TRP A 25 -15.24 -3.69 29.25
N GLN A 26 -15.98 -2.59 29.43
CA GLN A 26 -15.41 -1.33 29.90
C GLN A 26 -14.73 -1.51 31.26
N TRP A 27 -15.39 -2.18 32.20
CA TRP A 27 -14.80 -2.43 33.52
C TRP A 27 -13.54 -3.31 33.45
N VAL A 28 -13.60 -4.45 32.76
CA VAL A 28 -12.44 -5.35 32.60
C VAL A 28 -11.26 -4.62 31.97
N ARG A 29 -11.53 -3.84 30.91
CA ARG A 29 -10.52 -3.04 30.22
C ARG A 29 -9.90 -1.99 31.15
N GLU A 30 -10.71 -1.26 31.91
CA GLU A 30 -10.23 -0.23 32.85
C GLU A 30 -9.36 -0.83 33.96
N GLN A 31 -9.76 -1.96 34.55
CA GLN A 31 -8.94 -2.61 35.58
C GLN A 31 -7.62 -3.15 35.00
N THR A 32 -7.68 -3.73 33.81
CA THR A 32 -6.48 -4.22 33.11
C THR A 32 -5.53 -3.06 32.78
N LEU A 33 -6.05 -1.93 32.30
CA LEU A 33 -5.26 -0.73 32.00
C LEU A 33 -4.61 -0.15 33.27
N LYS A 34 -5.35 -0.05 34.39
CA LYS A 34 -4.77 0.40 35.67
C LYS A 34 -3.66 -0.52 36.16
N GLY A 35 -3.87 -1.84 36.06
CA GLY A 35 -2.84 -2.84 36.40
C GLY A 35 -1.59 -2.71 35.52
N LEU A 36 -1.79 -2.47 34.22
CA LEU A 36 -0.72 -2.26 33.24
C LEU A 36 0.03 -0.95 33.47
N ASP A 37 -0.66 0.16 33.75
CA ASP A 37 -0.07 1.47 34.04
C ASP A 37 0.82 1.41 35.29
N ALA A 38 0.36 0.73 36.35
CA ALA A 38 1.15 0.50 37.55
C ALA A 38 2.40 -0.37 37.29
N LEU A 39 2.29 -1.39 36.43
CA LEU A 39 3.44 -2.23 36.02
C LEU A 39 4.46 -1.42 35.20
N ILE A 40 3.99 -0.62 34.24
CA ILE A 40 4.82 0.31 33.44
C ILE A 40 5.55 1.26 34.37
N ALA A 41 4.82 1.91 35.30
CA ALA A 41 5.41 2.87 36.24
C ALA A 41 6.48 2.23 37.12
N ARG A 42 6.25 0.99 37.62
CA ARG A 42 7.25 0.25 38.40
C ARG A 42 8.49 -0.07 37.56
N ARG A 43 8.31 -0.54 36.34
CA ARG A 43 9.41 -0.90 35.46
C ARG A 43 10.25 0.30 35.05
N VAL A 44 9.64 1.45 34.78
CA VAL A 44 10.36 2.73 34.56
C VAL A 44 11.24 3.12 35.76
N ARG A 45 10.76 2.88 36.99
CA ARG A 45 11.54 3.13 38.22
C ARG A 45 12.73 2.19 38.38
N GLN A 46 12.63 0.94 37.92
CA GLN A 46 13.68 -0.08 38.09
C GLN A 46 14.65 -0.16 36.90
N ALA A 47 14.21 0.24 35.70
CA ALA A 47 14.94 0.01 34.47
C ALA A 47 16.28 0.74 34.41
N LYS A 48 17.24 0.16 33.69
CA LYS A 48 18.57 0.74 33.49
C LYS A 48 18.48 1.93 32.54
N LEU A 49 19.05 3.05 32.94
CA LEU A 49 19.06 4.28 32.16
C LEU A 49 20.28 4.36 31.25
N VAL A 50 20.06 4.72 29.99
CA VAL A 50 21.12 5.04 29.04
C VAL A 50 21.17 6.55 28.85
N LYS A 51 22.27 7.17 29.28
CA LYS A 51 22.49 8.61 29.15
C LYS A 51 22.59 8.99 27.68
N VAL A 52 21.81 10.00 27.27
CA VAL A 52 21.79 10.50 25.89
C VAL A 52 22.93 11.49 25.62
N THR A 53 23.42 12.14 26.67
CA THR A 53 24.55 13.08 26.63
C THR A 53 25.66 12.67 27.59
N ASN A 54 26.91 12.92 27.20
CA ASN A 54 28.08 12.65 28.05
C ASN A 54 28.23 13.67 29.19
N LYS A 55 27.64 14.87 29.04
CA LYS A 55 27.68 15.94 30.03
C LYS A 55 26.25 16.40 30.39
N PRO A 56 26.02 16.86 31.63
CA PRO A 56 24.81 17.56 32.01
C PRO A 56 24.54 18.78 31.14
N LEU A 57 23.27 19.09 30.93
CA LEU A 57 22.79 20.23 30.16
C LEU A 57 22.16 21.26 31.11
N PRO A 58 22.26 22.57 30.84
CA PRO A 58 21.54 23.55 31.64
C PRO A 58 20.03 23.36 31.51
N LEU A 59 19.30 23.44 32.62
CA LEU A 59 17.84 23.40 32.61
C LEU A 59 17.32 24.67 31.93
N PRO A 60 16.59 24.58 30.81
CA PRO A 60 16.18 25.76 30.05
C PRO A 60 15.09 26.53 30.79
N GLU A 61 15.13 27.86 30.70
CA GLU A 61 14.06 28.73 31.20
C GLU A 61 12.76 28.57 30.41
N ARG A 62 12.84 28.14 29.14
CA ARG A 62 11.70 27.90 28.24
C ARG A 62 11.18 26.46 28.32
N LYS A 63 9.99 26.23 27.75
CA LYS A 63 9.28 24.93 27.76
C LYS A 63 10.01 23.79 27.02
N LEU A 64 10.97 24.10 26.15
CA LEU A 64 11.63 23.12 25.29
C LEU A 64 13.11 22.97 25.64
N LEU A 65 13.55 21.72 25.83
CA LEU A 65 14.95 21.33 25.99
C LEU A 65 15.44 20.67 24.70
N THR A 66 16.40 21.30 24.01
CA THR A 66 17.04 20.69 22.84
C THR A 66 18.29 19.93 23.28
N VAL A 67 18.38 18.66 22.88
CA VAL A 67 19.45 17.74 23.25
C VAL A 67 20.17 17.28 22.00
N MET A 68 21.48 17.51 21.94
CA MET A 68 22.36 16.92 20.93
C MET A 68 22.92 15.61 21.48
N THR A 69 22.58 14.47 20.86
CA THR A 69 22.92 13.16 21.41
C THR A 69 24.40 12.85 21.19
N SER A 70 25.08 12.33 22.23
CA SER A 70 26.47 11.85 22.14
C SER A 70 26.57 10.34 21.94
N VAL A 71 25.43 9.65 22.01
CA VAL A 71 25.28 8.21 21.71
C VAL A 71 24.55 8.02 20.38
N PRO A 72 24.90 6.95 19.62
CA PRO A 72 24.15 6.59 18.42
C PRO A 72 22.71 6.23 18.75
N SER A 73 21.80 6.46 17.79
CA SER A 73 20.40 6.09 17.93
C SER A 73 20.26 4.57 18.19
N PRO A 74 19.32 4.14 19.04
CA PRO A 74 19.03 2.72 19.22
C PRO A 74 18.68 2.04 17.89
N ARG A 75 18.82 0.71 17.81
CA ARG A 75 18.46 -0.05 16.58
C ARG A 75 17.01 0.14 16.14
N SER A 76 16.09 0.42 17.08
CA SER A 76 14.68 0.70 16.82
C SER A 76 14.36 2.19 16.59
N GLY A 77 15.38 3.06 16.58
CA GLY A 77 15.22 4.51 16.54
C GLY A 77 14.89 5.12 17.91
N TRP A 78 14.69 6.44 17.92
CA TRP A 78 14.36 7.23 19.11
C TRP A 78 12.86 7.30 19.41
N SER A 79 12.02 7.07 18.39
CA SER A 79 10.56 7.18 18.51
C SER A 79 9.99 6.07 19.40
N GLY A 80 9.05 6.44 20.28
CA GLY A 80 8.39 5.51 21.21
C GLY A 80 9.20 5.16 22.45
N ARG A 81 10.41 5.72 22.62
CA ARG A 81 11.21 5.53 23.85
C ARG A 81 10.74 6.44 24.97
N THR A 82 10.75 5.93 26.20
CA THR A 82 10.57 6.76 27.40
C THR A 82 11.84 7.53 27.72
N PHE A 83 11.75 8.85 27.66
CA PHE A 83 12.81 9.76 28.05
C PHE A 83 12.58 10.25 29.49
N VAL A 84 13.67 10.30 30.25
CA VAL A 84 13.68 10.85 31.60
C VAL A 84 14.75 11.92 31.74
N VAL A 85 14.43 12.90 32.56
CA VAL A 85 15.35 13.96 32.98
C VAL A 85 15.69 13.71 34.45
N LEU A 86 16.99 13.67 34.72
CA LEU A 86 17.56 13.51 36.05
C LEU A 86 18.16 14.85 36.49
N ASP A 87 18.03 15.17 37.77
CA ASP A 87 18.82 16.24 38.38
C ASP A 87 20.30 15.85 38.35
N ALA A 88 21.11 16.65 37.65
CA ALA A 88 22.54 16.40 37.53
C ALA A 88 23.34 17.01 38.68
N ASP A 89 22.76 17.93 39.44
CA ASP A 89 23.43 18.64 40.53
C ASP A 89 23.48 17.79 41.81
N THR A 90 22.58 16.80 41.94
CA THR A 90 22.47 15.88 43.10
C THR A 90 22.85 14.42 42.78
N ALA A 91 23.49 14.17 41.62
CA ALA A 91 23.72 12.85 41.04
C ALA A 91 24.64 11.87 41.82
N SER A 92 25.00 12.17 43.06
CA SER A 92 25.68 11.25 43.99
C SER A 92 24.73 10.38 44.83
N ALA A 93 23.41 10.64 44.77
CA ALA A 93 22.42 9.79 45.42
C ALA A 93 22.32 8.42 44.74
N SER A 94 22.23 7.36 45.54
CA SER A 94 22.10 5.97 45.09
C SER A 94 20.85 5.68 44.25
N ASP A 95 19.87 6.61 44.24
CA ASP A 95 18.67 6.55 43.40
C ASP A 95 18.21 7.97 42.99
N PRO A 96 18.60 8.48 41.81
CA PRO A 96 18.25 9.82 41.36
C PRO A 96 16.77 9.91 40.96
N VAL A 97 16.07 11.00 41.34
CA VAL A 97 14.67 11.24 40.99
C VAL A 97 14.51 11.27 39.46
N ARG A 98 13.72 10.33 38.93
CA ARG A 98 13.45 10.19 37.49
C ARG A 98 12.19 10.94 37.13
N THR A 99 12.30 11.92 36.23
CA THR A 99 11.14 12.67 35.75
C THR A 99 10.92 12.43 34.27
N GLU A 100 9.80 11.80 33.90
CA GLU A 100 9.46 11.52 32.50
C GLU A 100 9.19 12.81 31.72
N VAL A 101 9.59 12.80 30.44
CA VAL A 101 9.40 13.91 29.50
C VAL A 101 9.04 13.38 28.11
N GLU A 102 8.23 14.15 27.40
CA GLU A 102 7.78 13.80 26.04
C GLU A 102 8.62 14.50 24.97
N LEU A 103 8.73 13.86 23.80
CA LEU A 103 9.30 14.48 22.60
C LEU A 103 8.34 15.54 22.05
N ALA A 104 8.84 16.76 21.83
CA ALA A 104 8.08 17.86 21.25
C ALA A 104 7.96 17.76 19.72
N TYR A 105 8.90 17.07 19.07
CA TYR A 105 8.99 16.90 17.62
C TYR A 105 9.53 15.51 17.29
N GLU A 106 9.34 15.07 16.04
CA GLU A 106 9.96 13.83 15.55
C GLU A 106 11.49 13.88 15.75
N PRO A 107 12.06 12.84 16.38
CA PRO A 107 13.47 12.82 16.72
C PRO A 107 14.33 12.54 15.49
N SER A 108 15.44 13.27 15.34
CA SER A 108 16.46 12.96 14.33
C SER A 108 17.59 12.14 14.94
N ALA A 109 18.45 11.54 14.11
CA ALA A 109 19.52 10.66 14.58
C ALA A 109 20.43 11.26 15.67
N ARG A 110 20.63 12.59 15.67
CA ARG A 110 21.53 13.31 16.61
C ARG A 110 20.87 14.42 17.43
N ARG A 111 19.59 14.69 17.24
CA ARG A 111 18.90 15.80 17.92
C ARG A 111 17.53 15.36 18.40
N LEU A 112 17.31 15.52 19.70
CA LEU A 112 16.03 15.36 20.38
C LEU A 112 15.56 16.71 20.89
N VAL A 113 14.24 16.91 20.94
CA VAL A 113 13.64 18.10 21.54
C VAL A 113 12.58 17.61 22.52
N LEU A 114 12.75 17.92 23.79
CA LEU A 114 11.92 17.42 24.89
C LEU A 114 11.10 18.55 25.50
N THR A 115 9.89 18.23 25.93
CA THR A 115 8.99 19.18 26.59
C THR A 115 9.20 19.15 28.10
N ILE A 116 9.65 20.26 28.67
CA ILE A 116 9.74 20.48 30.12
C ILE A 116 8.45 21.14 30.59
N THR A 117 7.58 20.34 31.20
CA THR A 117 6.30 20.82 31.72
C THR A 117 6.46 21.50 33.10
N PRO A 118 5.48 22.30 33.57
CA PRO A 118 5.50 22.87 34.91
C PRO A 118 5.57 21.81 36.04
N SER A 119 4.99 20.62 35.84
CA SER A 119 5.15 19.49 36.76
C SER A 119 6.58 18.96 36.73
N THR A 120 7.18 18.77 35.55
CA THR A 120 8.59 18.35 35.41
C THR A 120 9.52 19.32 36.15
N ARG A 121 9.32 20.64 35.98
CA ARG A 121 10.15 21.65 36.66
C ARG A 121 9.96 21.64 38.18
N ARG A 122 8.74 21.43 38.68
CA ARG A 122 8.50 21.27 40.13
C ARG A 122 9.20 20.04 40.69
N ALA A 123 9.21 18.92 39.96
CA ALA A 123 9.89 17.70 40.37
C ALA A 123 11.42 17.87 40.42
N LEU A 124 11.99 18.68 39.52
CA LEU A 124 13.42 18.99 39.48
C LEU A 124 13.86 20.04 40.51
N GLY A 125 12.92 20.69 41.21
CA GLY A 125 13.19 21.61 42.31
C GLY A 125 14.15 22.75 41.95
N THR A 126 15.32 22.78 42.58
CA THR A 126 16.35 23.82 42.41
C THR A 126 17.45 23.43 41.40
N ALA A 127 17.27 22.36 40.64
CA ALA A 127 18.26 21.89 39.67
C ALA A 127 18.57 22.97 38.62
N THR A 128 19.86 23.25 38.45
CA THR A 128 20.41 24.13 37.41
C THR A 128 20.84 23.34 36.19
N HIS A 129 21.28 22.08 36.38
CA HIS A 129 21.65 21.18 35.30
C HIS A 129 20.86 19.88 35.36
N VAL A 130 20.61 19.33 34.18
CA VAL A 130 19.89 18.09 34.01
C VAL A 130 20.64 17.11 33.12
N GLN A 131 20.51 15.84 33.44
CA GLN A 131 21.00 14.74 32.64
C GLN A 131 19.83 14.06 31.95
N VAL A 132 19.86 14.02 30.62
CA VAL A 132 18.83 13.33 29.83
C VAL A 132 19.27 11.90 29.64
N ALA A 133 18.35 10.98 29.92
CA ALA A 133 18.50 9.55 29.66
C ALA A 133 17.23 9.00 29.01
N TYR A 134 17.35 7.84 28.39
CA TYR A 134 16.19 7.04 27.99
C TYR A 134 16.24 5.68 28.67
N VAL A 135 15.07 5.06 28.80
CA VAL A 135 14.95 3.69 29.30
C VAL A 135 15.19 2.73 28.15
N ASP A 136 16.23 1.90 28.25
CA ASP A 136 16.49 0.83 27.27
C ASP A 136 15.98 -0.50 27.81
N ASP A 137 14.66 -0.68 27.75
CA ASP A 137 13.96 -1.88 28.23
C ASP A 137 12.93 -2.33 27.20
N PHE A 138 13.22 -3.43 26.51
CA PHE A 138 12.35 -3.99 25.47
C PHE A 138 10.96 -4.38 26.01
N ASP A 139 10.88 -4.89 27.23
CA ASP A 139 9.60 -5.30 27.80
C ASP A 139 8.74 -4.07 28.14
N LEU A 140 9.37 -2.96 28.53
CA LEU A 140 8.66 -1.68 28.73
C LEU A 140 8.03 -1.19 27.42
N ASP A 141 8.80 -1.19 26.32
CA ASP A 141 8.28 -0.81 25.00
C ASP A 141 7.08 -1.70 24.60
N LEU A 142 7.15 -3.00 24.90
CA LEU A 142 6.06 -3.94 24.65
C LEU A 142 4.81 -3.65 25.51
N LEU A 143 4.99 -3.33 26.80
CA LEU A 143 3.89 -2.99 27.71
C LEU A 143 3.19 -1.70 27.26
N GLN A 144 3.95 -0.70 26.81
CA GLN A 144 3.39 0.56 26.30
C GLN A 144 2.59 0.35 25.01
N GLN A 145 3.11 -0.46 24.08
CA GLN A 145 2.34 -0.83 22.88
C GLN A 145 1.07 -1.58 23.26
N LEU A 146 1.15 -2.54 24.19
CA LEU A 146 -0.01 -3.28 24.68
C LEU A 146 -1.07 -2.34 25.28
N ARG A 147 -0.64 -1.34 26.06
CA ARG A 147 -1.53 -0.33 26.65
C ARG A 147 -2.33 0.40 25.57
N VAL A 148 -1.64 0.92 24.54
CA VAL A 148 -2.29 1.59 23.40
C VAL A 148 -3.26 0.66 22.68
N ARG A 149 -2.83 -0.58 22.38
CA ARG A 149 -3.68 -1.56 21.70
C ARG A 149 -4.92 -1.97 22.50
N LEU A 150 -4.79 -2.05 23.81
CA LEU A 150 -5.90 -2.40 24.69
C LEU A 150 -6.88 -1.22 24.83
N GLU A 151 -6.38 0.02 24.84
CA GLU A 151 -7.17 1.24 24.82
C GLU A 151 -8.00 1.38 23.52
N GLU A 152 -7.39 1.03 22.36
CA GLU A 152 -8.04 0.94 21.05
C GLU A 152 -9.11 -0.17 20.97
N SER A 153 -9.07 -1.16 21.85
CA SER A 153 -10.00 -2.29 21.83
C SER A 153 -11.40 -1.89 22.33
N THR A 154 -12.36 -1.86 21.41
CA THR A 154 -13.73 -1.38 21.67
C THR A 154 -14.67 -2.43 22.25
N ARG A 155 -14.42 -3.73 22.01
CA ARG A 155 -15.27 -4.83 22.50
C ARG A 155 -14.48 -6.13 22.74
N ALA A 156 -14.92 -6.91 23.73
CA ALA A 156 -14.45 -8.28 23.96
C ALA A 156 -15.52 -9.10 24.71
N PRO A 157 -16.65 -9.45 24.08
CA PRO A 157 -17.77 -10.10 24.77
C PRO A 157 -17.36 -11.42 25.44
N LEU A 158 -16.57 -12.25 24.77
CA LEU A 158 -16.10 -13.53 25.31
C LEU A 158 -15.13 -13.37 26.50
N VAL A 159 -14.39 -12.26 26.59
CA VAL A 159 -13.58 -12.01 27.79
C VAL A 159 -14.48 -11.74 28.99
N VAL A 160 -15.58 -11.03 28.77
CA VAL A 160 -16.56 -10.72 29.82
C VAL A 160 -17.31 -11.98 30.28
N ASP A 161 -17.62 -12.88 29.36
CA ASP A 161 -18.35 -14.14 29.64
C ASP A 161 -17.63 -15.01 30.68
N LEU A 162 -16.31 -14.90 30.82
CA LEU A 162 -15.54 -15.64 31.83
C LEU A 162 -15.93 -15.28 33.27
N TRP A 163 -16.57 -14.12 33.48
CA TRP A 163 -17.11 -13.69 34.78
C TRP A 163 -18.61 -13.96 34.92
N SER A 164 -19.25 -14.54 33.89
CA SER A 164 -20.66 -14.91 33.93
C SER A 164 -20.86 -16.23 34.71
N ARG A 165 -22.07 -16.45 35.25
CA ARG A 165 -22.45 -17.68 35.97
C ARG A 165 -23.36 -18.60 35.14
N GLU A 166 -23.58 -18.27 33.88
CA GLU A 166 -24.50 -19.05 33.04
C GLU A 166 -23.85 -20.39 32.64
N ALA A 167 -24.65 -21.45 32.72
CA ALA A 167 -24.23 -22.78 32.32
C ALA A 167 -24.14 -22.86 30.80
N VAL A 168 -22.95 -23.15 30.29
CA VAL A 168 -22.71 -23.31 28.84
C VAL A 168 -23.34 -24.63 28.36
N PRO A 169 -23.93 -24.68 27.14
CA PRO A 169 -24.65 -25.85 26.64
C PRO A 169 -23.87 -27.18 26.70
N PRO A 170 -24.60 -28.31 26.85
CA PRO A 170 -23.99 -29.63 26.99
C PRO A 170 -23.21 -30.04 25.74
N ILE A 171 -22.08 -30.70 26.01
CA ILE A 171 -21.06 -31.04 25.04
C ILE A 171 -21.42 -32.33 24.28
N PRO A 172 -21.60 -32.32 22.94
CA PRO A 172 -21.84 -33.53 22.17
C PRO A 172 -20.56 -34.38 21.99
N ALA A 173 -20.66 -35.69 22.22
CA ALA A 173 -19.53 -36.62 22.15
C ALA A 173 -19.26 -37.13 20.72
N ARG A 174 -18.04 -36.93 20.19
CA ARG A 174 -17.46 -37.70 19.07
C ARG A 174 -15.92 -37.80 19.20
N SER A 175 -15.34 -38.82 18.54
CA SER A 175 -13.90 -39.14 18.36
C SER A 175 -13.21 -40.06 19.39
N ALA A 176 -12.01 -40.54 19.00
CA ALA A 176 -11.09 -41.43 19.73
C ALA A 176 -10.34 -40.77 20.91
N LEU A 177 -10.74 -39.55 21.31
CA LEU A 177 -10.28 -38.84 22.50
C LEU A 177 -10.98 -39.36 23.77
N ASN A 178 -10.33 -39.23 24.93
CA ASN A 178 -10.99 -39.54 26.21
C ASN A 178 -12.10 -38.51 26.54
N LEU A 179 -12.89 -38.76 27.57
CA LEU A 179 -14.07 -37.93 27.88
C LEU A 179 -13.69 -36.47 28.10
N GLU A 180 -12.62 -36.24 28.86
CA GLU A 180 -12.12 -34.92 29.23
C GLU A 180 -11.57 -34.16 28.00
N GLN A 181 -10.84 -34.84 27.13
CA GLN A 181 -10.33 -34.24 25.88
C GLN A 181 -11.46 -33.92 24.90
N ARG A 182 -12.54 -34.71 24.85
CA ARG A 182 -13.73 -34.36 24.05
C ARG A 182 -14.46 -33.16 24.62
N GLN A 183 -14.53 -33.05 25.94
CA GLN A 183 -15.08 -31.88 26.61
C GLN A 183 -14.27 -30.62 26.26
N ALA A 184 -12.94 -30.71 26.36
CA ALA A 184 -12.05 -29.61 26.02
C ALA A 184 -12.11 -29.25 24.53
N LEU A 185 -12.18 -30.23 23.62
CA LEU A 185 -12.35 -29.97 22.19
C LEU A 185 -13.64 -29.21 21.90
N THR A 186 -14.74 -29.59 22.55
CA THR A 186 -16.03 -28.92 22.35
C THR A 186 -16.02 -27.51 22.93
N ALA A 187 -15.43 -27.34 24.12
CA ALA A 187 -15.20 -26.03 24.70
C ALA A 187 -14.42 -25.14 23.73
N MET A 188 -13.40 -25.66 23.06
CA MET A 188 -12.60 -24.91 22.07
C MET A 188 -13.28 -24.71 20.70
N THR A 189 -14.48 -25.24 20.45
CA THR A 189 -15.06 -25.26 19.08
C THR A 189 -16.53 -24.85 18.95
N GLU A 190 -17.36 -25.09 19.97
CA GLU A 190 -18.80 -24.82 19.91
C GLU A 190 -19.17 -23.39 20.35
N GLY A 191 -18.22 -22.65 20.93
CA GLY A 191 -18.33 -21.22 21.24
C GLY A 191 -18.32 -20.94 22.74
N GLY A 192 -18.24 -19.66 23.09
CA GLY A 192 -18.10 -19.20 24.47
C GLY A 192 -16.64 -19.04 24.91
N ALA A 193 -16.44 -18.83 26.20
CA ALA A 193 -15.13 -18.57 26.78
C ALA A 193 -14.82 -19.61 27.86
N TRP A 194 -13.61 -20.17 27.78
CA TRP A 194 -13.25 -21.37 28.51
C TRP A 194 -11.83 -21.31 29.07
N LEU A 195 -11.68 -21.85 30.27
CA LEU A 195 -10.43 -22.26 30.86
C LEU A 195 -10.25 -23.75 30.60
N VAL A 196 -9.11 -24.13 30.05
CA VAL A 196 -8.75 -25.55 29.89
C VAL A 196 -7.52 -25.82 30.73
N TRP A 197 -7.77 -26.36 31.92
CA TRP A 197 -6.73 -26.77 32.83
C TRP A 197 -6.22 -28.15 32.42
N GLY A 198 -4.93 -28.24 32.10
CA GLY A 198 -4.31 -29.51 31.79
C GLY A 198 -2.93 -29.59 32.45
N PRO A 199 -2.73 -30.48 33.41
CA PRO A 199 -1.40 -30.82 33.91
C PRO A 199 -0.42 -31.32 32.81
N PRO A 200 0.88 -31.49 33.13
CA PRO A 200 1.87 -32.03 32.21
C PRO A 200 1.48 -33.39 31.65
N GLY A 201 1.55 -33.54 30.33
CA GLY A 201 1.32 -34.82 29.67
C GLY A 201 -0.13 -35.21 29.41
N THR A 202 -1.11 -34.33 29.70
CA THR A 202 -2.55 -34.64 29.54
C THR A 202 -3.11 -34.46 28.13
N GLY A 203 -2.24 -34.17 27.16
CA GLY A 203 -2.63 -34.06 25.76
C GLY A 203 -3.19 -32.69 25.33
N LYS A 204 -2.96 -31.61 26.10
CA LYS A 204 -3.35 -30.23 25.73
C LYS A 204 -3.09 -29.90 24.25
N THR A 205 -1.85 -30.07 23.79
CA THR A 205 -1.46 -29.81 22.39
C THR A 205 -2.26 -30.65 21.39
N LYS A 206 -2.57 -31.92 21.71
CA LYS A 206 -3.41 -32.78 20.87
C LYS A 206 -4.82 -32.21 20.74
N VAL A 207 -5.43 -31.76 21.85
CA VAL A 207 -6.75 -31.12 21.83
C VAL A 207 -6.73 -29.84 21.01
N ILE A 208 -5.69 -29.01 21.14
CA ILE A 208 -5.54 -27.78 20.36
C ILE A 208 -5.48 -28.09 18.86
N VAL A 209 -4.71 -29.10 18.44
CA VAL A 209 -4.59 -29.51 17.03
C VAL A 209 -5.92 -29.97 16.45
N GLU A 210 -6.68 -30.78 17.20
CA GLU A 210 -8.02 -31.23 16.81
C GLU A 210 -9.00 -30.04 16.73
N ALA A 211 -8.93 -29.09 17.67
CA ALA A 211 -9.76 -27.89 17.65
C ALA A 211 -9.48 -27.01 16.43
N VAL A 212 -8.20 -26.83 16.08
CA VAL A 212 -7.76 -26.10 14.89
C VAL A 212 -8.25 -26.80 13.62
N SER A 213 -8.09 -28.12 13.53
CA SER A 213 -8.53 -28.92 12.38
C SER A 213 -10.05 -28.84 12.19
N HIS A 214 -10.81 -28.91 13.29
CA HIS A 214 -12.26 -28.74 13.28
C HIS A 214 -12.70 -27.35 12.85
N ALA A 215 -12.05 -26.30 13.38
CA ALA A 215 -12.33 -24.92 12.97
C ALA A 215 -12.03 -24.71 11.47
N LEU A 216 -10.89 -25.21 10.98
CA LEU A 216 -10.51 -25.18 9.57
C LEU A 216 -11.54 -25.88 8.68
N SER A 217 -12.02 -27.06 9.08
CA SER A 217 -13.05 -27.80 8.32
C SER A 217 -14.38 -27.07 8.19
N ARG A 218 -14.64 -26.10 9.08
CA ARG A 218 -15.83 -25.23 9.07
C ARG A 218 -15.55 -23.85 8.45
N GLY A 219 -14.37 -23.64 7.85
CA GLY A 219 -13.97 -22.36 7.26
C GLY A 219 -13.80 -21.24 8.29
N ARG A 220 -13.53 -21.58 9.55
CA ARG A 220 -13.39 -20.61 10.66
C ARG A 220 -11.93 -20.22 10.84
N SER A 221 -11.73 -18.96 11.19
CA SER A 221 -10.42 -18.38 11.48
C SER A 221 -9.97 -18.70 12.91
N VAL A 222 -8.69 -19.04 13.09
CA VAL A 222 -8.10 -19.40 14.39
C VAL A 222 -6.84 -18.60 14.66
N LEU A 223 -6.76 -18.00 15.85
CA LEU A 223 -5.53 -17.47 16.40
C LEU A 223 -4.99 -18.44 17.45
N ILE A 224 -3.78 -18.95 17.22
CA ILE A 224 -3.02 -19.71 18.20
C ILE A 224 -1.94 -18.79 18.75
N THR A 225 -1.95 -18.57 20.05
CA THR A 225 -0.95 -17.71 20.68
C THR A 225 -0.43 -18.26 21.99
N SER A 226 0.76 -17.83 22.40
CA SER A 226 1.39 -18.20 23.66
C SER A 226 2.45 -17.16 24.03
N HIS A 227 2.88 -17.15 25.28
CA HIS A 227 3.96 -16.27 25.73
C HIS A 227 5.33 -16.69 25.16
N THR A 228 5.55 -17.96 24.80
CA THR A 228 6.84 -18.46 24.31
C THR A 228 6.79 -18.94 22.85
N ASN A 229 7.88 -18.71 22.09
CA ASN A 229 7.98 -19.22 20.72
C ASN A 229 7.93 -20.75 20.65
N VAL A 230 8.52 -21.45 21.63
CA VAL A 230 8.57 -22.92 21.67
C VAL A 230 7.16 -23.52 21.79
N ALA A 231 6.30 -22.96 22.64
CA ALA A 231 4.93 -23.42 22.78
C ALA A 231 4.13 -23.26 21.48
N VAL A 232 4.19 -22.08 20.85
CA VAL A 232 3.55 -21.83 19.56
C VAL A 232 4.05 -22.81 18.50
N ASP A 233 5.37 -22.96 18.38
CA ASP A 233 5.99 -23.83 17.39
C ASP A 233 5.62 -25.30 17.58
N ASN A 234 5.49 -25.77 18.82
CA ASN A 234 5.07 -27.16 19.10
C ASN A 234 3.65 -27.45 18.62
N VAL A 235 2.73 -26.49 18.83
CA VAL A 235 1.36 -26.59 18.31
C VAL A 235 1.39 -26.57 16.78
N VAL A 236 2.06 -25.58 16.19
CA VAL A 236 2.07 -25.37 14.73
C VAL A 236 2.67 -26.56 13.99
N LYS A 237 3.75 -27.17 14.49
CA LYS A 237 4.33 -28.39 13.89
C LYS A 237 3.30 -29.51 13.74
N SER A 238 2.47 -29.69 14.77
CA SER A 238 1.46 -30.74 14.79
C SER A 238 0.25 -30.37 13.90
N VAL A 239 -0.11 -29.09 13.82
CA VAL A 239 -1.16 -28.60 12.92
C VAL A 239 -0.77 -28.76 11.45
N VAL A 240 0.48 -28.49 11.10
CA VAL A 240 0.98 -28.58 9.71
C VAL A 240 1.07 -30.03 9.22
N GLU A 241 1.20 -31.00 10.11
CA GLU A 241 1.08 -32.43 9.74
C GLU A 241 -0.33 -32.79 9.25
N ALA A 242 -1.36 -32.01 9.65
CA ALA A 242 -2.74 -32.17 9.20
C ALA A 242 -3.13 -31.25 8.03
N VAL A 243 -2.30 -30.28 7.65
CA VAL A 243 -2.62 -29.23 6.66
C VAL A 243 -1.50 -29.07 5.64
N THR A 244 -1.79 -29.24 4.35
CA THR A 244 -0.78 -29.24 3.29
C THR A 244 -0.78 -27.99 2.39
N VAL A 245 -1.71 -27.06 2.57
CA VAL A 245 -1.88 -25.90 1.68
C VAL A 245 -1.10 -24.68 2.19
N PRO A 246 -0.15 -24.12 1.42
CA PRO A 246 0.52 -22.87 1.76
C PRO A 246 -0.47 -21.73 2.01
N GLY A 247 -0.21 -20.93 3.05
CA GLY A 247 -1.06 -19.79 3.42
C GLY A 247 -2.30 -20.14 4.24
N GLN A 248 -2.67 -21.43 4.38
CA GLN A 248 -3.76 -21.84 5.26
C GLN A 248 -3.38 -21.71 6.75
N VAL A 249 -2.12 -22.00 7.08
CA VAL A 249 -1.53 -21.84 8.40
C VAL A 249 -0.28 -20.99 8.28
N VAL A 250 -0.20 -19.91 9.04
CA VAL A 250 0.91 -18.96 8.98
C VAL A 250 1.49 -18.69 10.37
N ARG A 251 2.78 -18.94 10.52
CA ARG A 251 3.57 -18.61 11.71
C ARG A 251 4.15 -17.18 11.59
N VAL A 252 3.79 -16.31 12.53
CA VAL A 252 4.25 -14.91 12.59
C VAL A 252 5.26 -14.73 13.72
N GLY A 253 6.52 -14.46 13.38
CA GLY A 253 7.60 -14.21 14.34
C GLY A 253 8.94 -13.96 13.64
N ALA A 254 9.94 -13.47 14.37
CA ALA A 254 11.29 -13.30 13.85
C ALA A 254 11.96 -14.67 13.63
N SER A 255 12.68 -14.83 12.51
CA SER A 255 13.33 -16.08 12.10
C SER A 255 14.24 -16.68 13.17
N ASP A 256 14.94 -15.83 13.93
CA ASP A 256 15.99 -16.23 14.86
C ASP A 256 15.45 -16.90 16.13
N ASN A 257 14.15 -16.74 16.39
CA ASN A 257 13.48 -17.27 17.58
C ASN A 257 12.61 -18.50 17.28
N LEU A 258 12.65 -19.02 16.05
CA LEU A 258 11.88 -20.18 15.61
C LEU A 258 12.70 -21.46 15.79
N THR A 259 12.01 -22.55 16.08
CA THR A 259 12.60 -23.88 16.11
C THR A 259 12.98 -24.35 14.69
N PRO A 260 14.02 -25.19 14.53
CA PRO A 260 14.52 -25.62 13.21
C PRO A 260 13.42 -26.18 12.29
N LYS A 261 12.56 -27.08 12.79
CA LYS A 261 11.46 -27.67 12.01
C LYS A 261 10.48 -26.62 11.47
N VAL A 262 10.28 -25.48 12.15
CA VAL A 262 9.41 -24.39 11.69
C VAL A 262 10.17 -23.45 10.75
N SER A 263 11.41 -23.10 11.10
CA SER A 263 12.23 -22.18 10.31
C SER A 263 12.68 -22.80 8.98
N GLU A 264 12.83 -24.11 8.88
CA GLU A 264 13.22 -24.85 7.67
C GLU A 264 12.02 -25.17 6.77
N HIS A 265 10.81 -25.22 7.32
CA HIS A 265 9.60 -25.53 6.56
C HIS A 265 9.44 -24.63 5.33
N PRO A 266 9.03 -25.14 4.15
CA PRO A 266 9.07 -24.39 2.89
C PRO A 266 8.12 -23.18 2.84
N TRP A 267 7.02 -23.20 3.59
CA TRP A 267 5.97 -22.16 3.49
C TRP A 267 5.32 -21.77 4.82
N LEU A 268 5.84 -22.18 5.97
CA LEU A 268 5.13 -21.98 7.23
C LEU A 268 5.19 -20.55 7.78
N THR A 269 6.31 -19.85 7.59
CA THR A 269 6.43 -18.46 8.01
C THR A 269 5.79 -17.54 6.98
N VAL A 270 5.30 -16.37 7.40
CA VAL A 270 4.64 -15.40 6.49
C VAL A 270 5.49 -15.10 5.25
N ASP A 271 6.79 -14.83 5.46
CA ASP A 271 7.72 -14.52 4.37
C ASP A 271 7.90 -15.69 3.39
N LYS A 272 7.96 -16.92 3.91
CA LYS A 272 8.10 -18.12 3.08
C LYS A 272 6.81 -18.48 2.35
N ALA A 273 5.67 -18.38 3.01
CA ALA A 273 4.35 -18.54 2.39
C ALA A 273 4.19 -17.58 1.21
N ALA A 274 4.45 -16.28 1.44
CA ALA A 274 4.38 -15.26 0.40
C ALA A 274 5.37 -15.55 -0.75
N ALA A 275 6.60 -16.00 -0.44
CA ALA A 275 7.59 -16.33 -1.45
C ALA A 275 7.18 -17.53 -2.32
N VAL A 276 6.56 -18.55 -1.72
CA VAL A 276 6.05 -19.73 -2.44
C VAL A 276 4.83 -19.35 -3.30
N MET A 277 3.89 -18.58 -2.74
CA MET A 277 2.66 -18.18 -3.45
C MET A 277 2.93 -17.25 -4.64
N THR A 278 4.00 -16.45 -4.60
CA THR A 278 4.39 -15.54 -5.69
C THR A 278 5.45 -16.14 -6.63
N ASP A 279 5.86 -17.40 -6.39
CA ASP A 279 7.00 -18.05 -7.04
C ASP A 279 8.27 -17.17 -7.08
N ARG A 280 8.48 -16.44 -5.98
CA ARG A 280 9.47 -15.35 -5.92
C ARG A 280 10.87 -15.85 -6.21
N VAL A 281 11.25 -17.00 -5.67
CA VAL A 281 12.62 -17.53 -5.81
C VAL A 281 12.93 -17.84 -7.28
N ALA A 282 12.04 -18.55 -7.97
CA ALA A 282 12.26 -18.91 -9.37
C ALA A 282 12.19 -17.68 -10.29
N ARG A 283 11.20 -16.81 -10.11
CA ARG A 283 11.06 -15.57 -10.91
C ARG A 283 12.22 -14.62 -10.72
N LEU A 284 12.69 -14.41 -9.49
CA LEU A 284 13.81 -13.52 -9.19
C LEU A 284 15.13 -14.10 -9.74
N HIS A 285 15.32 -15.42 -9.66
CA HIS A 285 16.46 -16.09 -10.31
C HIS A 285 16.42 -15.94 -11.84
N ALA A 286 15.24 -16.10 -12.46
CA ALA A 286 15.07 -15.90 -13.91
C ALA A 286 15.39 -14.47 -14.34
N ILE A 287 14.89 -13.47 -13.59
CA ILE A 287 15.20 -12.05 -13.82
C ILE A 287 16.70 -11.79 -13.67
N GLN A 288 17.33 -12.27 -12.59
CA GLN A 288 18.77 -12.10 -12.36
C GLN A 288 19.61 -12.73 -13.48
N SER A 289 19.21 -13.91 -13.94
CA SER A 289 19.87 -14.60 -15.06
C SER A 289 19.74 -13.78 -16.35
N ALA A 290 18.54 -13.27 -16.66
CA ALA A 290 18.31 -12.43 -17.83
C ALA A 290 19.08 -11.10 -17.78
N VAL A 291 19.17 -10.47 -16.60
CA VAL A 291 19.97 -9.26 -16.37
C VAL A 291 21.45 -9.55 -16.62
N ALA A 292 21.97 -10.68 -16.12
CA ALA A 292 23.37 -11.06 -16.33
C ALA A 292 23.67 -11.28 -17.82
N VAL A 293 22.79 -11.96 -18.55
CA VAL A 293 22.91 -12.17 -20.01
C VAL A 293 22.87 -10.84 -20.77
N ASN A 294 21.92 -9.96 -20.46
CA ASN A 294 21.81 -8.65 -21.11
C ASN A 294 23.05 -7.77 -20.86
N ARG A 295 23.56 -7.77 -19.63
CA ARG A 295 24.76 -7.00 -19.26
C ARG A 295 26.02 -7.53 -19.95
N ALA A 296 26.13 -8.84 -20.13
CA ALA A 296 27.26 -9.49 -20.80
C ALA A 296 27.11 -9.54 -22.33
N HIS A 297 26.08 -8.93 -22.91
CA HIS A 297 25.80 -9.02 -24.34
C HIS A 297 26.97 -8.45 -25.17
N PRO A 298 27.50 -9.18 -26.17
CA PRO A 298 28.66 -8.76 -26.96
C PRO A 298 28.51 -7.39 -27.62
N ASP A 299 27.32 -7.07 -28.13
CA ASP A 299 27.01 -5.78 -28.80
C ASP A 299 27.33 -4.56 -27.93
N ARG A 300 27.16 -4.64 -26.60
CA ARG A 300 27.50 -3.53 -25.69
C ARG A 300 29.00 -3.25 -25.71
N ASN A 301 29.82 -4.30 -25.59
CA ASN A 301 31.27 -4.17 -25.64
C ASN A 301 31.76 -3.78 -27.04
N TYR A 302 31.10 -4.28 -28.09
CA TYR A 302 31.46 -3.94 -29.46
C TYR A 302 31.17 -2.47 -29.77
N LEU A 303 30.03 -1.94 -29.32
CA LEU A 303 29.69 -0.53 -29.46
C LEU A 303 30.77 0.37 -28.83
N ASP A 304 31.24 0.06 -27.62
CA ASP A 304 32.33 0.80 -26.97
C ASP A 304 33.62 0.77 -27.81
N VAL A 305 33.94 -0.36 -28.44
CA VAL A 305 35.10 -0.48 -29.34
C VAL A 305 34.91 0.39 -30.60
N VAL A 306 33.73 0.42 -31.19
CA VAL A 306 33.42 1.24 -32.38
C VAL A 306 33.48 2.73 -32.03
N ILE A 307 32.92 3.14 -30.88
CA ILE A 307 33.01 4.52 -30.37
C ILE A 307 34.48 4.92 -30.21
N GLN A 308 35.31 4.09 -29.58
CA GLN A 308 36.75 4.37 -29.46
C GLN A 308 37.48 4.47 -30.80
N ARG A 309 37.05 3.72 -31.83
CA ARG A 309 37.61 3.85 -33.19
C ARG A 309 37.23 5.19 -33.80
N LEU A 310 35.97 5.61 -33.68
CA LEU A 310 35.50 6.91 -34.17
C LEU A 310 36.19 8.09 -33.47
N GLU A 311 36.41 8.00 -32.16
CA GLU A 311 37.16 9.00 -31.40
C GLU A 311 38.61 9.12 -31.87
N ARG A 312 39.22 8.01 -32.33
CA ARG A 312 40.57 8.00 -32.91
C ARG A 312 40.60 8.45 -34.39
N GLY A 313 39.53 8.20 -35.15
CA GLY A 313 39.42 8.41 -36.60
C GLY A 313 38.83 9.75 -37.03
N ASN A 314 38.98 10.84 -36.26
CA ASN A 314 38.34 12.12 -36.59
C ASN A 314 36.81 12.05 -36.78
N GLY A 315 36.11 11.11 -36.14
CA GLY A 315 34.67 10.88 -36.34
C GLY A 315 33.79 12.12 -36.13
N VAL A 316 34.16 13.01 -35.20
CA VAL A 316 33.48 14.30 -34.98
C VAL A 316 33.56 15.24 -36.20
N GLN A 317 34.70 15.22 -36.89
CA GLN A 317 34.88 16.00 -38.12
C GLN A 317 34.07 15.39 -39.27
N LEU A 318 34.01 14.05 -39.36
CA LEU A 318 33.16 13.36 -40.33
C LEU A 318 31.68 13.68 -40.14
N GLU A 319 31.14 13.63 -38.92
CA GLU A 319 29.73 13.97 -38.67
C GLU A 319 29.42 15.43 -39.03
N SER A 320 30.33 16.34 -38.71
CA SER A 320 30.21 17.75 -39.09
C SER A 320 30.23 17.92 -40.62
N ALA A 321 31.07 17.15 -41.32
CA ALA A 321 31.15 17.14 -42.77
C ALA A 321 29.90 16.53 -43.42
N LEU A 322 29.35 15.43 -42.91
CA LEU A 322 28.10 14.83 -43.42
C LEU A 322 26.92 15.79 -43.28
N ARG A 323 26.79 16.47 -42.13
CA ARG A 323 25.77 17.52 -41.92
C ARG A 323 25.95 18.69 -42.88
N ALA A 324 27.19 19.12 -43.12
CA ALA A 324 27.47 20.17 -44.09
C ALA A 324 27.12 19.74 -45.52
N ARG A 325 27.33 18.47 -45.90
CA ARG A 325 26.92 17.91 -47.20
C ARG A 325 25.40 17.85 -47.35
N GLU A 326 24.68 17.42 -46.33
CA GLU A 326 23.20 17.42 -46.34
C GLU A 326 22.65 18.85 -46.45
N ALA A 327 23.24 19.79 -45.72
CA ALA A 327 22.89 21.20 -45.80
C ALA A 327 23.21 21.79 -47.20
N ALA A 328 24.30 21.35 -47.84
CA ALA A 328 24.66 21.75 -49.20
C ALA A 328 23.65 21.23 -50.23
N ASN A 329 23.25 19.96 -50.15
CA ASN A 329 22.21 19.37 -51.00
C ASN A 329 20.87 20.10 -50.80
N THR A 330 20.50 20.38 -49.56
CA THR A 330 19.27 21.12 -49.22
C THR A 330 19.31 22.52 -49.80
N ALA A 331 20.44 23.23 -49.67
CA ALA A 331 20.62 24.55 -50.28
C ALA A 331 20.52 24.47 -51.81
N GLN A 332 21.08 23.45 -52.45
CA GLN A 332 20.96 23.27 -53.91
C GLN A 332 19.50 23.05 -54.34
N GLU A 333 18.76 22.16 -53.68
CA GLU A 333 17.34 21.92 -53.97
C GLU A 333 16.49 23.18 -53.78
N LEU A 334 16.74 23.95 -52.70
CA LEU A 334 16.06 25.21 -52.44
C LEU A 334 16.42 26.27 -53.51
N ALA A 335 17.67 26.33 -53.96
CA ALA A 335 18.10 27.23 -55.02
C ALA A 335 17.40 26.93 -56.36
N GLU A 336 17.25 25.65 -56.73
CA GLU A 336 16.48 25.24 -57.91
C GLU A 336 15.01 25.64 -57.80
N ARG A 337 14.39 25.45 -56.62
CA ARG A 337 13.01 25.88 -56.35
C ARG A 337 12.85 27.40 -56.43
N ILE A 338 13.80 28.17 -55.89
CA ILE A 338 13.82 29.64 -55.99
C ILE A 338 13.91 30.05 -57.46
N SER A 339 14.82 29.46 -58.24
CA SER A 339 14.98 29.75 -59.66
C SER A 339 13.67 29.50 -60.43
N ALA A 340 13.06 28.32 -60.26
CA ALA A 340 11.78 28.00 -60.90
C ALA A 340 10.66 28.98 -60.51
N SER A 341 10.58 29.34 -59.22
CA SER A 341 9.62 30.34 -58.72
C SER A 341 9.86 31.74 -59.31
N THR A 342 11.12 32.16 -59.49
CA THR A 342 11.45 33.45 -60.10
C THR A 342 11.05 33.54 -61.57
N GLU A 343 11.26 32.48 -62.34
CA GLU A 343 10.81 32.42 -63.73
C GLU A 343 9.29 32.47 -63.85
N GLU A 344 8.58 31.78 -62.95
CA GLU A 344 7.12 31.77 -62.95
C GLU A 344 6.53 33.13 -62.54
N SER A 345 7.12 33.81 -61.55
CA SER A 345 6.78 35.19 -61.19
C SER A 345 6.91 36.14 -62.38
N ALA A 346 8.00 36.04 -63.14
CA ALA A 346 8.22 36.88 -64.31
C ALA A 346 7.12 36.68 -65.38
N ARG A 347 6.68 35.42 -65.58
CA ARG A 347 5.57 35.10 -66.48
C ARG A 347 4.24 35.67 -65.98
N ARG A 348 3.92 35.51 -64.69
CA ARG A 348 2.69 36.03 -64.07
C ARG A 348 2.61 37.55 -64.15
N LEU A 349 3.70 38.26 -63.85
CA LEU A 349 3.77 39.72 -63.94
C LEU A 349 3.59 40.22 -65.37
N SER A 350 4.14 39.51 -66.36
CA SER A 350 3.91 39.81 -67.78
C SER A 350 2.44 39.67 -68.17
N GLU A 351 1.78 38.62 -67.68
CA GLU A 351 0.37 38.36 -67.92
C GLU A 351 -0.54 39.40 -67.24
N VAL A 352 -0.25 39.79 -66.01
CA VAL A 352 -0.90 40.92 -65.31
C VAL A 352 -0.83 42.19 -66.15
N ALA A 353 0.37 42.55 -66.63
CA ALA A 353 0.56 43.74 -67.47
C ALA A 353 -0.15 43.64 -68.83
N ARG A 354 -0.32 42.43 -69.38
CA ARG A 354 -1.08 42.20 -70.62
C ARG A 354 -2.58 42.42 -70.39
N VAL A 355 -3.13 41.84 -69.32
CA VAL A 355 -4.55 41.94 -68.95
C VAL A 355 -4.92 43.39 -68.60
N GLU A 356 -4.05 44.11 -67.89
CA GLU A 356 -4.25 45.52 -67.55
C GLU A 356 -4.31 46.43 -68.77
N ARG A 357 -3.37 46.27 -69.71
CA ARG A 357 -3.40 47.03 -70.98
C ARG A 357 -4.68 46.76 -71.79
N ALA A 358 -5.17 45.52 -71.76
CA ALA A 358 -6.44 45.16 -72.39
C ALA A 358 -7.64 45.79 -71.66
N ALA A 359 -7.60 45.84 -70.31
CA ALA A 359 -8.62 46.49 -69.50
C ALA A 359 -8.65 48.00 -69.75
N GLU A 360 -7.49 48.65 -69.81
CA GLU A 360 -7.35 50.08 -70.09
C GLU A 360 -7.89 50.43 -71.48
N SER A 361 -7.52 49.65 -72.51
CA SER A 361 -8.06 49.82 -73.86
C SER A 361 -9.58 49.71 -73.91
N SER A 362 -10.16 48.75 -73.18
CA SER A 362 -11.61 48.56 -73.07
C SER A 362 -12.27 49.68 -72.23
N ALA A 363 -11.59 50.19 -71.22
CA ALA A 363 -12.05 51.29 -70.37
C ALA A 363 -12.16 52.61 -71.14
N ILE A 364 -11.22 52.88 -72.05
CA ILE A 364 -11.28 54.04 -72.95
C ILE A 364 -12.58 54.00 -73.76
N VAL A 365 -12.93 52.85 -74.33
CA VAL A 365 -14.19 52.68 -75.08
C VAL A 365 -15.42 52.83 -74.17
N ALA A 366 -15.36 52.31 -72.94
CA ALA A 366 -16.43 52.46 -71.97
C ALA A 366 -16.60 53.91 -71.47
N SER A 367 -15.53 54.73 -71.46
CA SER A 367 -15.55 56.08 -70.89
C SER A 367 -16.54 57.04 -71.56
N VAL A 368 -16.87 56.81 -72.83
CA VAL A 368 -17.84 57.61 -73.59
C VAL A 368 -19.28 57.14 -73.43
N LEU A 369 -19.52 56.00 -72.75
CA LEU A 369 -20.84 55.40 -72.55
C LEU A 369 -21.86 56.35 -71.88
N PRO A 370 -21.53 57.14 -70.85
CA PRO A 370 -22.49 58.07 -70.25
C PRO A 370 -23.05 59.08 -71.27
N GLY A 371 -22.18 59.67 -72.10
CA GLY A 371 -22.59 60.60 -73.15
C GLY A 371 -23.29 59.92 -74.33
N LEU A 372 -23.05 58.62 -74.57
CA LEU A 372 -23.82 57.83 -75.54
C LEU A 372 -25.23 57.56 -75.04
N ARG A 373 -25.40 57.21 -73.76
CA ARG A 373 -26.73 56.99 -73.14
C ARG A 373 -27.59 58.24 -73.19
N GLU A 374 -27.01 59.40 -72.86
CA GLU A 374 -27.72 60.67 -72.92
C GLU A 374 -28.17 61.02 -74.35
N ARG A 375 -27.28 60.85 -75.34
CA ARG A 375 -27.62 61.07 -76.75
C ARG A 375 -28.68 60.10 -77.27
N ALA A 376 -28.59 58.81 -76.92
CA ALA A 376 -29.59 57.81 -77.32
C ALA A 376 -30.96 58.11 -76.71
N ALA A 377 -31.01 58.51 -75.44
CA ALA A 377 -32.25 58.92 -74.78
C ALA A 377 -32.87 60.15 -75.44
N ALA A 378 -32.06 61.17 -75.76
CA ALA A 378 -32.52 62.36 -76.46
C ALA A 378 -33.03 62.05 -77.87
N ALA A 379 -32.31 61.23 -78.65
CA ALA A 379 -32.70 60.83 -79.99
C ALA A 379 -34.00 59.99 -79.98
N ALA A 380 -34.14 59.06 -79.04
CA ALA A 380 -35.36 58.27 -78.88
C ALA A 380 -36.57 59.14 -78.51
N SER A 381 -36.38 60.11 -77.60
CA SER A 381 -37.43 61.06 -77.21
C SER A 381 -37.88 61.93 -78.39
N ASN A 382 -36.92 62.46 -79.17
CA ASN A 382 -37.22 63.23 -80.38
C ASN A 382 -37.95 62.40 -81.44
N ALA A 383 -37.47 61.18 -81.71
CA ALA A 383 -38.12 60.27 -82.65
C ALA A 383 -39.55 59.94 -82.23
N HIS A 384 -39.78 59.71 -80.93
CA HIS A 384 -41.11 59.45 -80.39
C HIS A 384 -42.06 60.64 -80.58
N ARG A 385 -41.60 61.86 -80.26
CA ARG A 385 -42.39 63.08 -80.43
C ARG A 385 -42.80 63.30 -81.90
N VAL A 386 -41.86 63.18 -82.83
CA VAL A 386 -42.15 63.38 -84.27
C VAL A 386 -43.08 62.29 -84.81
N ALA A 387 -42.95 61.05 -84.32
CA ALA A 387 -43.87 59.97 -84.67
C ALA A 387 -45.30 60.23 -84.14
N GLU A 388 -45.47 60.77 -82.93
CA GLU A 388 -46.78 61.19 -82.41
C GLU A 388 -47.39 62.34 -83.24
N ASP A 389 -46.58 63.34 -83.60
CA ASP A 389 -47.00 64.46 -84.44
C ASP A 389 -47.48 63.96 -85.82
N ALA A 390 -46.76 63.00 -86.42
CA ALA A 390 -47.15 62.36 -87.68
C ALA A 390 -48.48 61.57 -87.54
N LEU A 391 -48.65 60.78 -86.48
CA LEU A 391 -49.90 60.06 -86.19
C LEU A 391 -51.09 60.99 -85.96
N SER A 392 -50.86 62.15 -85.34
CA SER A 392 -51.88 63.20 -85.18
C SER A 392 -52.23 63.84 -86.53
N GLY A 393 -51.22 64.13 -87.36
CA GLY A 393 -51.38 64.63 -88.71
C GLY A 393 -52.17 63.68 -89.62
N GLU A 394 -51.91 62.37 -89.53
CA GLU A 394 -52.61 61.33 -90.29
C GLU A 394 -54.10 61.26 -89.93
N ARG A 395 -54.42 61.32 -88.63
CA ARG A 395 -55.81 61.39 -88.15
C ARG A 395 -56.51 62.64 -88.67
N ARG A 396 -55.84 63.80 -88.67
CA ARG A 396 -56.38 65.05 -89.21
C ARG A 396 -56.62 64.96 -90.72
N LEU A 397 -55.66 64.45 -91.48
CA LEU A 397 -55.78 64.29 -92.94
C LEU A 397 -56.94 63.35 -93.29
N THR A 398 -57.11 62.27 -92.55
CA THR A 398 -58.21 61.32 -92.75
C THR A 398 -59.56 62.01 -92.55
N SER A 399 -59.73 62.78 -91.48
CA SER A 399 -60.94 63.57 -91.22
C SER A 399 -61.21 64.59 -92.33
N LEU A 400 -60.18 65.30 -92.79
CA LEU A 400 -60.30 66.28 -93.88
C LEU A 400 -60.68 65.62 -95.22
N ARG A 401 -60.13 64.45 -95.54
CA ARG A 401 -60.47 63.69 -96.75
C ARG A 401 -61.94 63.27 -96.77
N VAL A 402 -62.47 62.83 -95.62
CA VAL A 402 -63.89 62.51 -95.46
C VAL A 402 -64.75 63.77 -95.70
N ALA A 403 -64.43 64.88 -95.02
CA ALA A 403 -65.15 66.14 -95.19
C ALA A 403 -65.11 66.67 -96.64
N HIS A 404 -63.95 66.56 -97.31
CA HIS A 404 -63.82 66.92 -98.72
C HIS A 404 -64.72 66.04 -99.61
N SER A 405 -64.72 64.71 -99.42
CA SER A 405 -65.58 63.79 -100.17
C SER A 405 -67.07 64.15 -100.02
N ASP A 406 -67.52 64.45 -98.81
CA ASP A 406 -68.90 64.88 -98.55
C ASP A 406 -69.23 66.21 -99.26
N SER A 407 -68.29 67.15 -99.28
CA SER A 407 -68.46 68.44 -99.98
C SER A 407 -68.53 68.27 -101.51
N VAL A 408 -67.77 67.34 -102.10
CA VAL A 408 -67.84 67.00 -103.53
C VAL A 408 -69.24 66.45 -103.87
N LEU A 409 -69.78 65.61 -103.00
CA LEU A 409 -71.12 65.03 -103.16
C LEU A 409 -72.21 66.12 -103.08
N GLU A 410 -72.14 67.02 -102.09
CA GLU A 410 -73.08 68.16 -101.99
C GLU A 410 -72.98 69.10 -103.19
N TRP A 411 -71.77 69.40 -103.67
CA TRP A 411 -71.58 70.18 -104.89
C TRP A 411 -72.22 69.50 -106.11
N SER A 412 -72.02 68.19 -106.28
CA SER A 412 -72.62 67.42 -107.38
C SER A 412 -74.15 67.43 -107.32
N LYS A 413 -74.72 67.22 -106.12
CA LYS A 413 -76.17 67.33 -105.89
C LYS A 413 -76.71 68.72 -106.21
N ALA A 414 -76.04 69.77 -105.74
CA ALA A 414 -76.43 71.15 -106.01
C ALA A 414 -76.37 71.48 -107.51
N THR A 415 -75.37 70.96 -108.22
CA THR A 415 -75.17 71.20 -109.65
C THR A 415 -76.18 70.42 -110.51
N SER A 416 -76.49 69.18 -110.13
CA SER A 416 -77.52 68.37 -110.79
C SER A 416 -78.91 68.99 -110.59
N ALA A 417 -79.20 69.45 -109.36
CA ALA A 417 -80.42 70.19 -109.07
C ALA A 417 -80.55 71.46 -109.94
N ARG A 418 -79.44 72.15 -110.21
CA ARG A 418 -79.38 73.32 -111.12
C ARG A 418 -79.71 72.97 -112.58
N GLN A 419 -79.33 71.79 -113.08
CA GLN A 419 -79.52 71.39 -114.49
C GLN A 419 -80.90 70.78 -114.79
N SER A 420 -81.56 70.17 -113.80
CA SER A 420 -82.81 69.39 -114.00
C SER A 420 -84.09 70.19 -114.30
N TRP A 421 -84.03 71.50 -114.55
CA TRP A 421 -85.23 72.34 -114.73
C TRP A 421 -85.28 73.04 -116.09
N SER A 422 -86.22 72.60 -116.91
CA SER A 422 -86.71 73.28 -118.11
C SER A 422 -88.02 74.02 -117.79
N ALA A 423 -88.03 75.34 -118.02
CA ALA A 423 -89.15 76.30 -118.00
C ALA A 423 -89.44 77.08 -116.68
N GLY A 424 -89.18 78.40 -116.75
CA GLY A 424 -89.99 79.48 -116.14
C GLY A 424 -89.81 79.79 -114.65
N LEU A 425 -88.88 80.70 -114.28
CA LEU A 425 -89.08 81.88 -113.38
C LEU A 425 -87.73 82.38 -112.77
N PRO A 426 -87.43 83.70 -112.73
CA PRO A 426 -86.06 84.21 -112.48
C PRO A 426 -85.51 84.11 -111.04
N TRP A 427 -86.34 84.15 -109.99
CA TRP A 427 -85.85 84.30 -108.61
C TRP A 427 -85.26 83.02 -107.98
N ARG A 428 -85.79 81.82 -108.32
CA ARG A 428 -85.26 80.53 -107.80
C ARG A 428 -83.92 80.14 -108.41
N ARG A 429 -83.59 80.65 -109.60
CA ARG A 429 -82.30 80.40 -110.27
C ARG A 429 -81.13 81.03 -109.51
N ARG A 430 -81.32 82.22 -108.92
CA ARG A 430 -80.29 82.89 -108.10
C ARG A 430 -79.95 82.11 -106.83
N GLU A 431 -80.93 81.46 -106.21
CA GLU A 431 -80.74 80.69 -104.99
C GLU A 431 -80.01 79.36 -105.25
N ALA A 432 -80.35 78.67 -106.34
CA ALA A 432 -79.62 77.49 -106.81
C ALA A 432 -78.17 77.83 -107.21
N ASP A 433 -77.95 78.94 -107.92
CA ASP A 433 -76.62 79.41 -108.30
C ASP A 433 -75.79 79.75 -107.06
N ALA A 434 -76.37 80.41 -106.05
CA ALA A 434 -75.71 80.70 -104.78
C ALA A 434 -75.42 79.44 -103.94
N ARG A 435 -76.24 78.38 -104.03
CA ARG A 435 -75.97 77.09 -103.38
C ARG A 435 -74.82 76.35 -104.06
N VAL A 436 -74.79 76.32 -105.40
CA VAL A 436 -73.70 75.73 -106.19
C VAL A 436 -72.38 76.46 -105.93
N LEU A 437 -72.39 77.80 -105.93
CA LEU A 437 -71.19 78.60 -105.65
C LEU A 437 -70.65 78.36 -104.23
N ARG A 438 -71.53 78.31 -103.21
CA ARG A 438 -71.11 78.00 -101.83
C ARG A 438 -70.56 76.58 -101.70
N ALA A 439 -71.21 75.59 -102.31
CA ALA A 439 -70.73 74.21 -102.29
C ALA A 439 -69.39 74.05 -103.04
N LEU A 440 -69.20 74.79 -104.14
CA LEU A 440 -67.95 74.82 -104.89
C LEU A 440 -66.82 75.45 -104.06
N GLN A 441 -67.08 76.59 -103.41
CA GLN A 441 -66.11 77.26 -102.54
C GLN A 441 -65.69 76.38 -101.36
N ILE A 442 -66.63 75.70 -100.71
CA ILE A 442 -66.34 74.77 -99.61
C ILE A 442 -65.53 73.58 -100.12
N ARG A 443 -65.90 73.00 -101.27
CA ARG A 443 -65.17 71.89 -101.89
C ARG A 443 -63.74 72.28 -102.21
N ASP A 444 -63.53 73.41 -102.90
CA ASP A 444 -62.20 73.83 -103.33
C ASP A 444 -61.33 74.27 -102.13
N ALA A 445 -61.94 74.87 -101.09
CA ALA A 445 -61.24 75.17 -99.83
C ALA A 445 -60.80 73.88 -99.11
N LEU A 446 -61.68 72.88 -98.98
CA LEU A 446 -61.34 71.59 -98.37
C LEU A 446 -60.35 70.78 -99.22
N ALA A 447 -60.44 70.85 -100.55
CA ALA A 447 -59.47 70.24 -101.46
C ALA A 447 -58.07 70.82 -101.23
N SER A 448 -57.98 72.16 -101.14
CA SER A 448 -56.75 72.85 -100.80
C SER A 448 -56.25 72.41 -99.43
N GLU A 449 -57.09 72.40 -98.38
CA GLU A 449 -56.69 71.99 -97.03
C GLU A 449 -56.22 70.52 -96.96
N VAL A 450 -56.87 69.60 -97.67
CA VAL A 450 -56.42 68.20 -97.79
C VAL A 450 -55.04 68.13 -98.43
N GLN A 451 -54.80 68.90 -99.49
CA GLN A 451 -53.51 68.94 -100.16
C GLN A 451 -52.41 69.51 -99.25
N THR A 452 -52.70 70.59 -98.51
CA THR A 452 -51.75 71.16 -97.54
C THR A 452 -51.48 70.19 -96.38
N ALA A 453 -52.52 69.54 -95.83
CA ALA A 453 -52.39 68.58 -94.75
C ALA A 453 -51.64 67.31 -95.19
N GLN A 454 -51.83 66.87 -96.44
CA GLN A 454 -51.11 65.74 -97.01
C GLN A 454 -49.62 66.05 -97.19
N ALA A 455 -49.28 67.22 -97.74
CA ALA A 455 -47.89 67.66 -97.85
C ALA A 455 -47.22 67.80 -96.48
N ALA A 456 -47.94 68.30 -95.47
CA ALA A 456 -47.44 68.39 -94.10
C ALA A 456 -47.21 67.01 -93.46
N LEU A 457 -48.09 66.04 -93.71
CA LEU A 457 -47.91 64.66 -93.22
C LEU A 457 -46.73 63.96 -93.88
N GLU A 458 -46.55 64.13 -95.20
CA GLU A 458 -45.41 63.55 -95.93
C GLU A 458 -44.07 64.11 -95.40
N ALA A 459 -44.03 65.40 -95.06
CA ALA A 459 -42.86 66.02 -94.42
C ALA A 459 -42.59 65.43 -93.01
N LEU A 460 -43.62 65.32 -92.16
CA LEU A 460 -43.50 64.74 -90.81
C LEU A 460 -43.11 63.25 -90.85
N ALA A 461 -43.64 62.47 -91.80
CA ALA A 461 -43.29 61.07 -91.98
C ALA A 461 -41.82 60.90 -92.42
N GLY A 462 -41.33 61.77 -93.29
CA GLY A 462 -39.91 61.82 -93.67
C GLY A 462 -39.00 62.13 -92.49
N GLU A 463 -39.38 63.11 -91.67
CA GLU A 463 -38.66 63.49 -90.46
C GLU A 463 -38.66 62.38 -89.40
N ALA A 464 -39.80 61.72 -89.17
CA ALA A 464 -39.91 60.58 -88.25
C ALA A 464 -38.99 59.42 -88.64
N ALA A 465 -38.87 59.11 -89.93
CA ALA A 465 -38.00 58.05 -90.42
C ALA A 465 -36.51 58.37 -90.24
N ILE A 466 -36.11 59.64 -90.36
CA ILE A 466 -34.74 60.10 -90.10
C ILE A 466 -34.44 59.98 -88.61
N MET A 467 -35.30 60.54 -87.76
CA MET A 467 -35.13 60.51 -86.30
C MET A 467 -35.14 59.09 -85.74
N GLY A 468 -35.96 58.19 -86.29
CA GLY A 468 -35.97 56.77 -85.92
C GLY A 468 -34.67 56.03 -86.24
N ARG A 469 -34.02 56.34 -87.37
CA ARG A 469 -32.68 55.79 -87.71
C ARG A 469 -31.60 56.34 -86.79
N GLU A 470 -31.65 57.63 -86.47
CA GLU A 470 -30.71 58.26 -85.53
C GLU A 470 -30.82 57.63 -84.13
N ALA A 471 -32.05 57.42 -83.63
CA ALA A 471 -32.29 56.75 -82.35
C ALA A 471 -31.75 55.31 -82.33
N THR A 472 -31.96 54.55 -83.40
CA THR A 472 -31.47 53.16 -83.54
C THR A 472 -29.93 53.13 -83.53
N THR A 473 -29.29 54.01 -84.31
CA THR A 473 -27.83 54.10 -84.38
C THR A 473 -27.22 54.48 -83.03
N ALA A 474 -27.85 55.43 -82.31
CA ALA A 474 -27.39 55.82 -80.97
C ALA A 474 -27.53 54.67 -79.96
N GLN A 475 -28.58 53.86 -80.06
CA GLN A 475 -28.80 52.69 -79.20
C GLN A 475 -27.78 51.57 -79.46
N GLU A 476 -27.42 51.32 -80.72
CA GLU A 476 -26.34 50.38 -81.09
C GLU A 476 -24.99 50.79 -80.49
N GLN A 477 -24.67 52.09 -80.50
CA GLN A 477 -23.45 52.60 -79.88
C GLN A 477 -23.44 52.42 -78.35
N VAL A 478 -24.58 52.54 -77.68
CA VAL A 478 -24.72 52.25 -76.24
C VAL A 478 -24.41 50.78 -75.95
N LEU A 479 -24.94 49.84 -76.75
CA LEU A 479 -24.68 48.40 -76.60
C LEU A 479 -23.19 48.05 -76.71
N VAL A 480 -22.47 48.70 -77.63
CA VAL A 480 -21.01 48.54 -77.78
C VAL A 480 -20.29 49.05 -76.52
N GLY A 481 -20.66 50.24 -76.01
CA GLY A 481 -20.09 50.80 -74.80
C GLY A 481 -20.37 49.96 -73.54
N GLU A 482 -21.56 49.40 -73.39
CA GLU A 482 -21.91 48.49 -72.28
C GLU A 482 -21.12 47.18 -72.33
N SER A 483 -20.88 46.66 -73.54
CA SER A 483 -20.07 45.47 -73.73
C SER A 483 -18.60 45.74 -73.39
N ALA A 484 -18.07 46.92 -73.72
CA ALA A 484 -16.74 47.36 -73.32
C ALA A 484 -16.62 47.54 -71.79
N GLU A 485 -17.62 48.13 -71.12
CA GLU A 485 -17.62 48.29 -69.66
C GLU A 485 -17.64 46.95 -68.91
N ARG A 486 -18.47 45.99 -69.36
CA ARG A 486 -18.47 44.61 -68.82
C ARG A 486 -17.11 43.94 -68.98
N ARG A 487 -16.50 44.08 -70.17
CA ARG A 487 -15.18 43.52 -70.46
C ARG A 487 -14.08 44.14 -69.59
N THR A 488 -14.11 45.45 -69.36
CA THR A 488 -13.18 46.15 -68.46
C THR A 488 -13.27 45.61 -67.03
N ARG A 489 -14.49 45.46 -66.49
CA ARG A 489 -14.70 44.92 -65.14
C ARG A 489 -14.15 43.51 -64.99
N GLU A 490 -14.39 42.64 -65.97
CA GLU A 490 -13.89 41.27 -65.96
C GLU A 490 -12.36 41.20 -66.04
N LEU A 491 -11.74 41.98 -66.93
CA LEU A 491 -10.28 42.03 -67.06
C LEU A 491 -9.62 42.60 -65.79
N MET A 492 -10.21 43.62 -65.15
CA MET A 492 -9.71 44.15 -63.87
C MET A 492 -9.77 43.12 -62.75
N ARG A 493 -10.84 42.31 -62.69
CA ARG A 493 -10.98 41.21 -61.73
C ARG A 493 -9.93 40.12 -61.96
N GLN A 494 -9.65 39.80 -63.23
CA GLN A 494 -8.59 38.85 -63.60
C GLN A 494 -7.21 39.38 -63.21
N ALA A 495 -6.90 40.65 -63.50
CA ALA A 495 -5.64 41.27 -63.10
C ALA A 495 -5.47 41.30 -61.57
N SER A 496 -6.53 41.60 -60.81
CA SER A 496 -6.47 41.58 -59.34
C SER A 496 -6.23 40.18 -58.76
N ALA A 497 -6.83 39.15 -59.35
CA ALA A 497 -6.62 37.77 -58.92
C ALA A 497 -5.16 37.33 -59.16
N LEU A 498 -4.63 37.60 -60.36
CA LEU A 498 -3.24 37.29 -60.70
C LEU A 498 -2.23 38.04 -59.81
N ARG A 499 -2.52 39.30 -59.42
CA ARG A 499 -1.68 40.06 -58.45
C ARG A 499 -1.70 39.44 -57.05
N ALA A 500 -2.86 38.95 -56.61
CA ALA A 500 -2.97 38.29 -55.30
C ALA A 500 -2.17 36.97 -55.28
N GLU A 501 -2.25 36.18 -56.35
CA GLU A 501 -1.44 34.97 -56.54
C GLU A 501 0.07 35.29 -56.53
N GLU A 502 0.50 36.34 -57.25
CA GLU A 502 1.91 36.75 -57.27
C GLU A 502 2.40 37.24 -55.89
N SER A 503 1.59 38.00 -55.17
CA SER A 503 1.92 38.45 -53.81
C SER A 503 2.12 37.27 -52.85
N ALA A 504 1.25 36.26 -52.92
CA ALA A 504 1.38 35.04 -52.14
C ALA A 504 2.65 34.25 -52.51
N ALA A 505 2.94 34.12 -53.81
CA ALA A 505 4.15 33.47 -54.31
C ALA A 505 5.43 34.21 -53.87
N GLN A 506 5.40 35.54 -53.83
CA GLN A 506 6.52 36.38 -53.39
C GLN A 506 6.84 36.17 -51.90
N VAL A 507 5.81 36.09 -51.04
CA VAL A 507 5.99 35.81 -49.61
C VAL A 507 6.55 34.40 -49.40
N HIS A 508 6.02 33.40 -50.09
CA HIS A 508 6.53 32.03 -50.01
C HIS A 508 8.00 31.95 -50.45
N ARG A 509 8.35 32.62 -51.56
CA ARG A 509 9.73 32.67 -52.06
C ARG A 509 10.68 33.32 -51.05
N ALA A 510 10.28 34.40 -50.38
CA ALA A 510 11.11 35.05 -49.36
C ALA A 510 11.44 34.10 -48.19
N HIS A 511 10.48 33.27 -47.77
CA HIS A 511 10.71 32.26 -46.73
C HIS A 511 11.67 31.16 -47.20
N VAL A 512 11.47 30.63 -48.42
CA VAL A 512 12.37 29.62 -49.02
C VAL A 512 13.80 30.18 -49.20
N MET A 513 13.95 31.48 -49.49
CA MET A 513 15.26 32.15 -49.54
C MET A 513 15.94 32.20 -48.17
N GLU A 514 15.19 32.43 -47.10
CA GLU A 514 15.73 32.43 -45.73
C GLU A 514 16.21 31.03 -45.31
N GLU A 515 15.41 29.99 -45.59
CA GLU A 515 15.80 28.58 -45.38
C GLU A 515 17.03 28.20 -46.21
N HIS A 516 17.10 28.65 -47.46
CA HIS A 516 18.27 28.46 -48.33
C HIS A 516 19.52 29.09 -47.71
N ASP A 517 19.44 30.33 -47.23
CA ASP A 517 20.57 31.06 -46.67
C ASP A 517 21.04 30.46 -45.33
N GLU A 518 20.14 29.87 -44.55
CA GLU A 518 20.49 29.09 -43.37
C GLU A 518 21.19 27.77 -43.75
N ALA A 519 20.60 26.96 -44.64
CA ALA A 519 21.19 25.72 -45.11
C ALA A 519 22.59 25.95 -45.75
N ARG A 520 22.73 27.02 -46.52
CA ARG A 520 24.01 27.42 -47.12
C ARG A 520 25.04 27.80 -46.07
N ARG A 521 24.67 28.58 -45.05
CA ARG A 521 25.58 28.92 -43.94
C ARG A 521 26.04 27.67 -43.18
N SER A 522 25.16 26.71 -42.96
CA SER A 522 25.49 25.43 -42.34
C SER A 522 26.41 24.56 -43.21
N ALA A 523 26.24 24.59 -44.53
CA ALA A 523 27.14 23.93 -45.48
C ALA A 523 28.54 24.57 -45.49
N ASP A 524 28.59 25.90 -45.54
CA ASP A 524 29.83 26.69 -45.61
C ASP A 524 30.63 26.66 -44.30
N ALA A 525 30.00 26.31 -43.17
CA ALA A 525 30.68 26.15 -41.88
C ALA A 525 31.79 25.09 -41.91
N VAL A 526 31.71 24.12 -42.83
CA VAL A 526 32.75 23.10 -43.04
C VAL A 526 33.26 23.19 -44.49
N SER A 527 34.28 24.03 -44.67
CA SER A 527 34.82 24.41 -45.99
C SER A 527 35.37 23.27 -46.87
N ASN A 528 35.63 22.07 -46.31
CA ASN A 528 36.11 20.91 -47.06
C ASN A 528 35.36 19.62 -46.66
N HIS A 529 34.04 19.69 -46.52
CA HIS A 529 33.23 18.54 -46.09
C HIS A 529 33.37 17.32 -47.04
N GLU A 530 33.41 17.53 -48.36
CA GLU A 530 33.64 16.43 -49.33
C GLU A 530 35.02 15.77 -49.18
N GLY A 531 36.08 16.56 -48.97
CA GLY A 531 37.42 16.02 -48.74
C GLY A 531 37.53 15.26 -47.40
N ILE A 532 36.82 15.73 -46.36
CA ILE A 532 36.74 15.04 -45.07
C ILE A 532 35.99 13.70 -45.22
N ILE A 533 34.86 13.69 -45.95
CA ILE A 533 34.10 12.46 -46.22
C ILE A 533 34.92 11.47 -47.07
N ALA A 534 35.67 11.95 -48.07
CA ALA A 534 36.54 11.11 -48.89
C ALA A 534 37.67 10.49 -48.05
N THR A 535 38.33 11.29 -47.21
CA THR A 535 39.38 10.81 -46.30
C THR A 535 38.83 9.77 -45.32
N ALA A 536 37.65 10.04 -44.77
CA ALA A 536 36.95 9.13 -43.85
C ALA A 536 36.53 7.79 -44.49
N ARG A 537 36.37 7.76 -45.82
CA ARG A 537 36.08 6.54 -46.57
C ARG A 537 37.37 5.73 -46.83
N GLU A 538 38.50 6.40 -46.97
CA GLU A 538 39.80 5.74 -47.16
C GLU A 538 40.37 5.19 -45.85
N ASP A 539 40.14 5.88 -44.72
CA ASP A 539 40.63 5.48 -43.39
C ASP A 539 39.69 4.56 -42.60
N GLY A 540 38.49 4.28 -43.14
CA GLY A 540 37.50 3.37 -42.55
C GLY A 540 36.57 4.01 -41.50
N THR A 541 36.65 5.33 -41.30
CA THR A 541 35.83 6.05 -40.31
C THR A 541 34.35 6.10 -40.71
N LEU A 542 34.06 6.16 -42.01
CA LEU A 542 32.68 6.15 -42.52
C LEU A 542 31.98 4.81 -42.23
N GLU A 543 32.68 3.70 -42.43
CA GLU A 543 32.20 2.36 -42.07
C GLU A 543 32.00 2.23 -40.55
N ALA A 544 32.94 2.74 -39.75
CA ALA A 544 32.80 2.76 -38.30
C ALA A 544 31.60 3.58 -37.81
N LEU A 545 31.22 4.66 -38.52
CA LEU A 545 30.04 5.46 -38.19
C LEU A 545 28.75 4.68 -38.45
N SER A 546 28.67 4.00 -39.60
CA SER A 546 27.54 3.12 -39.92
C SER A 546 27.42 1.96 -38.93
N GLU A 547 28.54 1.34 -38.54
CA GLU A 547 28.57 0.29 -37.51
C GLU A 547 28.06 0.85 -36.17
N ARG A 548 28.49 2.05 -35.76
CA ARG A 548 28.03 2.65 -34.50
C ARG A 548 26.52 2.80 -34.49
N ASP A 549 25.92 3.29 -35.58
CA ASP A 549 24.49 3.53 -35.63
C ASP A 549 23.69 2.22 -35.56
N GLU A 550 24.14 1.17 -36.25
CA GLU A 550 23.55 -0.18 -36.13
C GLU A 550 23.65 -0.71 -34.69
N TYR A 551 24.84 -0.66 -34.09
CA TYR A 551 25.05 -1.18 -32.74
C TYR A 551 24.37 -0.31 -31.67
N ASN A 552 24.20 0.99 -31.89
CA ASN A 552 23.39 1.87 -31.04
C ASN A 552 21.94 1.42 -31.00
N GLU A 553 21.33 1.08 -32.14
CA GLU A 553 19.95 0.59 -32.20
C GLU A 553 19.80 -0.76 -31.48
N ARG A 554 20.77 -1.65 -31.68
CA ARG A 554 20.82 -2.96 -31.00
C ARG A 554 21.00 -2.80 -29.48
N VAL A 555 21.90 -1.92 -29.04
CA VAL A 555 22.10 -1.62 -27.62
C VAL A 555 20.89 -0.91 -27.02
N ALA A 556 20.21 -0.01 -27.74
CA ALA A 556 18.97 0.61 -27.30
C ALA A 556 17.86 -0.44 -27.05
N THR A 557 17.81 -1.49 -27.87
CA THR A 557 16.91 -2.64 -27.64
C THR A 557 17.27 -3.39 -26.36
N LEU A 558 18.57 -3.60 -26.09
CA LEU A 558 19.04 -4.22 -24.85
C LEU A 558 18.74 -3.35 -23.62
N GLU A 559 18.86 -2.02 -23.73
CA GLU A 559 18.48 -1.09 -22.66
C GLU A 559 16.98 -1.11 -22.39
N ALA A 560 16.14 -1.17 -23.43
CA ALA A 560 14.71 -1.34 -23.27
C ALA A 560 14.37 -2.66 -22.53
N ALA A 561 15.03 -3.76 -22.90
CA ALA A 561 14.88 -5.03 -22.20
C ALA A 561 15.36 -4.96 -20.73
N SER A 562 16.45 -4.27 -20.45
CA SER A 562 16.93 -4.05 -19.07
C SER A 562 15.90 -3.27 -18.23
N ARG A 563 15.31 -2.21 -18.79
CA ARG A 563 14.24 -1.44 -18.13
C ARG A 563 13.01 -2.29 -17.84
N GLU A 564 12.64 -3.19 -18.76
CA GLU A 564 11.52 -4.11 -18.53
C GLU A 564 11.84 -5.15 -17.44
N LEU A 565 13.06 -5.67 -17.38
CA LEU A 565 13.50 -6.57 -16.29
C LEU A 565 13.45 -5.89 -14.92
N ASP A 566 13.88 -4.63 -14.83
CA ASP A 566 13.77 -3.83 -13.60
C ASP A 566 12.30 -3.60 -13.21
N ARG A 567 11.42 -3.35 -14.20
CA ARG A 567 9.98 -3.24 -14.01
C ARG A 567 9.37 -4.55 -13.47
N GLN A 568 9.73 -5.68 -14.06
CA GLN A 568 9.29 -7.01 -13.61
C GLN A 568 9.75 -7.32 -12.18
N LYS A 569 11.00 -6.96 -11.85
CA LYS A 569 11.52 -7.12 -10.48
C LYS A 569 10.70 -6.29 -9.49
N LYS A 570 10.43 -5.02 -9.80
CA LYS A 570 9.62 -4.15 -8.94
C LYS A 570 8.20 -4.69 -8.77
N LEU A 571 7.56 -5.12 -9.85
CA LEU A 571 6.23 -5.73 -9.79
C LEU A 571 6.21 -6.99 -8.90
N LEU A 572 7.23 -7.84 -8.99
CA LEU A 572 7.37 -9.02 -8.12
C LEU A 572 7.57 -8.64 -6.65
N GLU A 573 8.34 -7.59 -6.36
CA GLU A 573 8.52 -7.08 -4.99
C GLU A 573 7.20 -6.53 -4.41
N ASP A 574 6.43 -5.80 -5.21
CA ASP A 574 5.10 -5.28 -4.85
C ASP A 574 4.08 -6.42 -4.64
N GLU A 575 4.07 -7.43 -5.53
CA GLU A 575 3.25 -8.64 -5.43
C GLU A 575 3.57 -9.44 -4.15
N TYR A 576 4.86 -9.61 -3.84
CA TYR A 576 5.34 -10.26 -2.62
C TYR A 576 4.91 -9.51 -1.35
N ALA A 577 5.08 -8.19 -1.34
CA ALA A 577 4.68 -7.36 -0.20
C ALA A 577 3.16 -7.37 0.03
N THR A 578 2.38 -7.36 -1.06
CA THR A 578 0.92 -7.45 -1.01
C THR A 578 0.47 -8.81 -0.49
N THR A 579 1.01 -9.90 -1.04
CA THR A 579 0.73 -11.27 -0.58
C THR A 579 1.05 -11.46 0.90
N LYS A 580 2.15 -10.87 1.40
CA LYS A 580 2.50 -10.89 2.82
C LYS A 580 1.41 -10.24 3.69
N ARG A 581 0.88 -9.10 3.25
CA ARG A 581 -0.22 -8.40 3.94
C ARG A 581 -1.50 -9.22 3.91
N ASP A 582 -1.87 -9.74 2.73
CA ASP A 582 -3.08 -10.54 2.52
C ASP A 582 -3.06 -11.82 3.39
N LEU A 583 -1.90 -12.43 3.57
CA LEU A 583 -1.72 -13.55 4.49
C LEU A 583 -1.97 -13.15 5.95
N LEU A 584 -1.44 -12.01 6.40
CA LEU A 584 -1.66 -11.53 7.76
C LEU A 584 -3.12 -11.13 8.03
N GLU A 585 -3.85 -10.67 7.01
CA GLU A 585 -5.25 -10.27 7.10
C GLU A 585 -6.23 -11.44 6.90
N GLY A 586 -5.88 -12.42 6.06
CA GLY A 586 -6.80 -13.44 5.58
C GLY A 586 -6.46 -14.91 5.91
N ALA A 587 -5.22 -15.24 6.32
CA ALA A 587 -4.84 -16.65 6.55
C ALA A 587 -5.74 -17.34 7.60
N PRO A 588 -6.38 -18.48 7.30
CA PRO A 588 -7.30 -19.15 8.23
C PRO A 588 -6.74 -19.41 9.62
N VAL A 589 -5.47 -19.82 9.75
CA VAL A 589 -4.81 -19.99 11.04
C VAL A 589 -3.60 -19.08 11.13
N ILE A 590 -3.58 -18.23 12.15
CA ILE A 590 -2.39 -17.46 12.54
C ILE A 590 -1.85 -18.01 13.84
N ALA A 591 -0.54 -18.26 13.85
CA ALA A 591 0.18 -18.66 15.03
C ALA A 591 1.29 -17.65 15.37
N CYS A 592 1.22 -17.03 16.53
CA CYS A 592 2.16 -15.98 16.93
C CYS A 592 2.36 -15.91 18.44
N THR A 593 3.45 -15.33 18.92
CA THR A 593 3.56 -15.05 20.36
C THR A 593 2.63 -13.91 20.76
N LEU A 594 2.27 -13.82 22.05
CA LEU A 594 1.50 -12.70 22.58
C LEU A 594 2.18 -11.35 22.28
N SER A 595 3.51 -11.31 22.32
CA SER A 595 4.29 -10.14 21.92
C SER A 595 4.17 -9.80 20.43
N SER A 596 4.16 -10.81 19.55
CA SER A 596 3.98 -10.61 18.11
C SER A 596 2.56 -10.12 17.78
N LEU A 597 1.56 -10.58 18.52
CA LEU A 597 0.18 -10.12 18.39
C LEU A 597 0.05 -8.61 18.68
N THR A 598 0.76 -8.11 19.69
CA THR A 598 0.76 -6.69 20.07
C THR A 598 1.54 -5.80 19.09
N THR A 599 2.71 -6.28 18.64
CA THR A 599 3.66 -5.48 17.85
C THR A 599 3.33 -5.40 16.35
N LYS A 600 2.59 -6.38 15.80
CA LYS A 600 2.23 -6.40 14.37
C LYS A 600 0.95 -5.61 14.11
N ALA A 601 1.07 -4.48 13.42
CA ALA A 601 -0.05 -3.61 13.10
C ALA A 601 -1.13 -4.32 12.25
N GLU A 602 -0.73 -5.23 11.37
CA GLU A 602 -1.64 -6.00 10.52
C GLU A 602 -2.55 -6.93 11.35
N LEU A 603 -2.11 -7.33 12.56
CA LEU A 603 -2.90 -8.15 13.48
C LEU A 603 -3.73 -7.30 14.46
N SER A 604 -3.52 -5.98 14.53
CA SER A 604 -4.17 -5.14 15.53
C SER A 604 -5.68 -5.02 15.29
N ASN A 605 -6.11 -4.96 14.03
CA ASN A 605 -7.53 -4.83 13.67
C ASN A 605 -8.18 -6.16 13.31
N ARG A 606 -7.37 -7.21 13.16
CA ARG A 606 -7.85 -8.54 12.82
C ARG A 606 -8.49 -9.21 14.03
N ARG A 607 -9.65 -9.83 13.81
CA ARG A 607 -10.33 -10.69 14.78
C ARG A 607 -10.47 -12.10 14.21
N PHE A 608 -10.71 -13.07 15.08
CA PHE A 608 -10.72 -14.49 14.77
C PHE A 608 -11.94 -15.14 15.38
N ASP A 609 -12.54 -16.10 14.67
CA ASP A 609 -13.65 -16.89 15.19
C ASP A 609 -13.22 -17.59 16.49
N THR A 610 -12.02 -18.17 16.51
CA THR A 610 -11.48 -18.89 17.66
C THR A 610 -10.12 -18.32 18.07
N VAL A 611 -9.94 -18.00 19.35
CA VAL A 611 -8.64 -17.67 19.93
C VAL A 611 -8.28 -18.74 20.96
N ILE A 612 -7.12 -19.38 20.77
CA ILE A 612 -6.56 -20.36 21.69
C ILE A 612 -5.23 -19.81 22.20
N VAL A 613 -5.13 -19.61 23.51
CA VAL A 613 -3.89 -19.21 24.15
C VAL A 613 -3.32 -20.38 24.93
N ASP A 614 -2.19 -20.93 24.48
CA ASP A 614 -1.47 -21.99 25.18
C ASP A 614 -0.48 -21.42 26.21
N GLU A 615 -0.22 -22.19 27.26
CA GLU A 615 0.58 -21.78 28.44
C GLU A 615 0.06 -20.49 29.11
N ALA A 616 -1.27 -20.28 29.07
CA ALA A 616 -1.92 -19.06 29.56
C ALA A 616 -1.64 -18.77 31.04
N ALA A 617 -1.45 -19.80 31.86
CA ALA A 617 -1.11 -19.67 33.29
C ALA A 617 0.24 -18.98 33.57
N SER A 618 1.12 -18.89 32.56
CA SER A 618 2.44 -18.26 32.70
C SER A 618 2.53 -16.89 32.02
N ALA A 619 1.45 -16.44 31.38
CA ALA A 619 1.40 -15.20 30.63
C ALA A 619 0.82 -14.05 31.47
N GLN A 620 1.24 -12.82 31.16
CA GLN A 620 0.70 -11.63 31.81
C GLN A 620 -0.78 -11.43 31.46
N ILE A 621 -1.62 -11.15 32.46
CA ILE A 621 -3.06 -10.96 32.30
C ILE A 621 -3.38 -9.94 31.20
N ALA A 622 -2.69 -8.80 31.16
CA ALA A 622 -2.95 -7.77 30.14
C ALA A 622 -2.78 -8.29 28.70
N GLN A 623 -1.78 -9.16 28.46
CA GLN A 623 -1.57 -9.77 27.15
C GLN A 623 -2.68 -10.77 26.82
N LEU A 624 -3.12 -11.54 27.81
CA LEU A 624 -4.22 -12.50 27.68
C LEU A 624 -5.53 -11.79 27.35
N ILE A 625 -5.89 -10.74 28.11
CA ILE A 625 -7.09 -9.94 27.87
C ILE A 625 -7.08 -9.33 26.47
N TYR A 626 -5.94 -8.81 26.01
CA TYR A 626 -5.80 -8.31 24.64
C TYR A 626 -5.94 -9.41 23.58
N ALA A 627 -5.35 -10.59 23.80
CA ALA A 627 -5.54 -11.72 22.91
C ALA A 627 -7.02 -12.18 22.88
N GLY A 628 -7.66 -12.22 24.04
CA GLY A 628 -9.08 -12.56 24.17
C GLY A 628 -10.01 -11.58 23.46
N SER A 629 -9.67 -10.29 23.37
CA SER A 629 -10.49 -9.32 22.61
C SER A 629 -10.55 -9.62 21.11
N LYS A 630 -9.60 -10.41 20.60
CA LYS A 630 -9.58 -10.88 19.21
C LYS A 630 -10.60 -11.98 18.93
N ALA A 631 -11.22 -12.57 19.94
CA ALA A 631 -12.13 -13.70 19.78
C ALA A 631 -13.57 -13.26 19.45
N ASP A 632 -14.14 -13.81 18.38
CA ASP A 632 -15.51 -13.55 17.94
C ASP A 632 -16.53 -14.61 18.37
N ARG A 633 -16.14 -15.88 18.34
CA ARG A 633 -17.04 -17.00 18.64
C ARG A 633 -16.57 -17.84 19.83
N CYS A 634 -15.27 -18.10 19.93
CA CYS A 634 -14.70 -18.99 20.92
C CYS A 634 -13.37 -18.45 21.46
N LEU A 635 -13.21 -18.48 22.78
CA LEU A 635 -11.98 -18.12 23.49
C LEU A 635 -11.58 -19.27 24.42
N ALA A 636 -10.35 -19.75 24.33
CA ALA A 636 -9.82 -20.77 25.23
C ALA A 636 -8.45 -20.36 25.79
N TYR A 637 -8.38 -20.22 27.11
CA TYR A 637 -7.11 -20.11 27.84
C TYR A 637 -6.69 -21.50 28.32
N VAL A 638 -5.63 -22.02 27.75
CA VAL A 638 -5.14 -23.38 27.98
C VAL A 638 -3.85 -23.31 28.78
N GLY A 639 -3.75 -24.06 29.88
CA GLY A 639 -2.57 -23.99 30.73
C GLY A 639 -2.64 -24.84 31.99
N ASP A 640 -1.67 -24.62 32.87
CA ASP A 640 -1.59 -25.25 34.18
C ASP A 640 -1.19 -24.24 35.25
N PHE A 641 -2.16 -23.81 36.06
CA PHE A 641 -1.94 -22.85 37.13
C PHE A 641 -1.11 -23.41 38.30
N LEU A 642 -0.86 -24.72 38.34
CA LEU A 642 0.04 -25.38 39.31
C LEU A 642 1.47 -25.56 38.79
N GLN A 643 1.79 -25.04 37.61
CA GLN A 643 3.16 -24.85 37.11
C GLN A 643 3.59 -23.39 37.27
N ASN A 644 4.63 -22.96 36.55
CA ASN A 644 5.18 -21.61 36.63
C ASN A 644 4.10 -20.53 36.45
N ALA A 645 4.04 -19.61 37.42
CA ALA A 645 3.27 -18.39 37.32
C ALA A 645 3.97 -17.35 36.43
N PRO A 646 3.29 -16.26 36.04
CA PRO A 646 3.92 -15.15 35.33
C PRO A 646 5.07 -14.58 36.15
N ILE A 647 6.18 -14.22 35.49
CA ILE A 647 7.31 -13.58 36.16
C ILE A 647 6.90 -12.14 36.51
N THR A 648 6.85 -11.82 37.80
CA THR A 648 6.53 -10.46 38.28
C THR A 648 7.73 -9.83 39.00
N ASP A 649 8.10 -8.62 38.59
CA ASP A 649 9.16 -7.82 39.25
C ASP A 649 8.67 -7.17 40.57
N THR A 650 7.94 -7.90 41.42
CA THR A 650 7.17 -7.37 42.57
C THR A 650 7.97 -7.30 43.88
N ASP A 651 9.29 -7.50 43.88
CA ASP A 651 10.10 -7.58 45.11
C ASP A 651 10.31 -6.23 45.83
N ASP A 652 9.73 -5.13 45.35
CA ASP A 652 9.93 -3.77 45.89
C ASP A 652 8.66 -3.15 46.51
N ALA A 653 8.85 -2.09 47.32
CA ALA A 653 7.81 -1.36 48.06
C ALA A 653 6.58 -1.02 47.21
N ILE A 654 5.47 -1.71 47.47
CA ILE A 654 4.16 -1.54 46.82
C ILE A 654 3.44 -0.35 47.46
N THR A 655 2.98 0.62 46.66
CA THR A 655 2.18 1.75 47.16
C THR A 655 0.75 1.30 47.53
N GLU A 656 0.00 2.08 48.32
CA GLU A 656 -1.40 1.74 48.62
C GLU A 656 -2.29 1.69 47.37
N ASP A 657 -1.99 2.50 46.35
CA ASP A 657 -2.70 2.50 45.07
C ASP A 657 -2.39 1.22 44.27
N ASP A 658 -1.13 0.76 44.29
CA ASP A 658 -0.72 -0.49 43.62
C ASP A 658 -1.41 -1.73 44.22
N LYS A 659 -1.74 -1.72 45.52
CA LYS A 659 -2.41 -2.85 46.20
C LYS A 659 -3.79 -3.16 45.62
N GLN A 660 -4.49 -2.16 45.07
CA GLN A 660 -5.84 -2.35 44.51
C GLN A 660 -5.80 -3.12 43.18
N VAL A 661 -4.72 -3.00 42.42
CA VAL A 661 -4.56 -3.62 41.09
C VAL A 661 -3.55 -4.76 41.06
N LEU A 662 -2.94 -5.08 42.21
CA LEU A 662 -1.88 -6.07 42.35
C LEU A 662 -2.26 -7.46 41.79
N HIS A 663 -3.50 -7.90 42.01
CA HIS A 663 -4.04 -9.14 41.44
C HIS A 663 -4.07 -9.17 39.89
N TRP A 664 -4.23 -8.03 39.20
CA TRP A 664 -4.12 -7.96 37.73
C TRP A 664 -2.67 -8.03 37.23
N GLN A 665 -1.70 -8.04 38.16
CA GLN A 665 -0.28 -8.15 37.87
C GLN A 665 0.30 -9.50 38.33
N GLU A 666 -0.04 -9.94 39.54
CA GLU A 666 0.54 -11.11 40.22
C GLU A 666 -0.20 -12.42 39.97
N ASP A 667 -1.53 -12.37 39.82
CA ASP A 667 -2.29 -13.59 39.61
C ASP A 667 -2.08 -14.09 38.16
N ASP A 668 -2.19 -15.39 37.98
CA ASP A 668 -2.43 -15.95 36.66
C ASP A 668 -3.93 -15.84 36.30
N ILE A 669 -4.26 -16.06 35.02
CA ILE A 669 -5.64 -15.92 34.53
C ILE A 669 -6.63 -16.88 35.20
N PHE A 670 -6.18 -18.06 35.67
CA PHE A 670 -7.04 -19.01 36.36
C PHE A 670 -7.35 -18.48 37.76
N ALA A 671 -6.32 -18.04 38.50
CA ALA A 671 -6.48 -17.45 39.82
C ALA A 671 -7.35 -16.18 39.79
N LEU A 672 -7.18 -15.32 38.77
CA LEU A 672 -8.02 -14.13 38.55
C LEU A 672 -9.51 -14.48 38.36
N LEU A 673 -9.80 -15.65 37.78
CA LEU A 673 -11.16 -16.16 37.55
C LEU A 673 -11.64 -17.11 38.65
N GLY A 674 -10.92 -17.16 39.78
CA GLY A 674 -11.31 -17.92 40.96
C GLY A 674 -10.99 -19.41 40.89
N VAL A 675 -10.17 -19.84 39.93
CA VAL A 675 -9.63 -21.20 39.83
C VAL A 675 -8.23 -21.21 40.44
N THR A 676 -8.15 -21.52 41.72
CA THR A 676 -6.89 -21.49 42.50
C THR A 676 -6.44 -22.87 42.97
N ASP A 677 -7.35 -23.84 42.94
CA ASP A 677 -7.15 -25.19 43.40
C ASP A 677 -8.04 -26.15 42.59
N ARG A 678 -7.92 -27.45 42.88
CA ARG A 678 -8.75 -28.49 42.27
C ARG A 678 -10.25 -28.20 42.44
N ALA A 679 -10.69 -27.96 43.67
CA ALA A 679 -12.10 -27.90 43.99
C ALA A 679 -12.76 -26.73 43.26
N SER A 680 -12.06 -25.60 43.16
CA SER A 680 -12.51 -24.46 42.37
C SER A 680 -12.48 -24.73 40.85
N ALA A 681 -11.50 -25.48 40.34
CA ALA A 681 -11.48 -25.88 38.93
C ALA A 681 -12.65 -26.80 38.55
N GLU A 682 -12.95 -27.82 39.36
CA GLU A 682 -14.07 -28.76 39.12
C GLU A 682 -15.45 -28.09 39.27
N ASN A 683 -15.55 -27.04 40.10
CA ASN A 683 -16.81 -26.32 40.35
C ASN A 683 -17.02 -25.10 39.44
N ASN A 684 -16.05 -24.71 38.61
CA ASN A 684 -16.15 -23.56 37.73
C ASN A 684 -16.81 -23.95 36.39
N SER A 685 -17.91 -23.30 36.03
CA SER A 685 -18.69 -23.59 34.81
C SER A 685 -17.95 -23.33 33.50
N HIS A 686 -16.87 -22.54 33.55
CA HIS A 686 -16.01 -22.23 32.40
C HIS A 686 -14.73 -23.06 32.38
N CYS A 687 -14.47 -23.92 33.37
CA CYS A 687 -13.23 -24.68 33.46
C CYS A 687 -13.43 -26.15 33.06
N VAL A 688 -12.60 -26.62 32.13
CA VAL A 688 -12.50 -28.04 31.75
C VAL A 688 -11.14 -28.56 32.19
N ALA A 689 -11.14 -29.60 33.01
CA ALA A 689 -9.91 -30.24 33.52
C ALA A 689 -9.56 -31.49 32.70
N LEU A 690 -8.32 -31.59 32.24
CA LEU A 690 -7.76 -32.80 31.63
C LEU A 690 -7.02 -33.63 32.70
N LEU A 691 -7.50 -34.84 33.01
CA LEU A 691 -7.02 -35.58 34.19
C LEU A 691 -6.04 -36.72 33.86
N THR A 692 -6.12 -37.30 32.66
CA THR A 692 -5.26 -38.42 32.27
C THR A 692 -3.95 -37.94 31.65
N GLN A 693 -2.81 -38.31 32.24
CA GLN A 693 -1.47 -38.04 31.70
C GLN A 693 -0.89 -39.26 30.95
N TYR A 694 -0.17 -38.97 29.86
CA TYR A 694 0.43 -39.96 28.96
C TYR A 694 1.96 -39.85 28.84
N ARG A 695 2.58 -38.87 29.52
CA ARG A 695 3.96 -38.45 29.26
C ARG A 695 5.00 -39.29 30.01
N TYR A 696 4.76 -39.61 31.27
CA TYR A 696 5.77 -40.18 32.15
C TYR A 696 5.26 -41.35 33.00
N PRO A 697 6.17 -42.20 33.51
CA PRO A 697 5.81 -43.36 34.31
C PRO A 697 4.93 -43.03 35.53
N PRO A 698 4.08 -43.97 35.99
CA PRO A 698 3.20 -43.77 37.15
C PRO A 698 3.92 -43.32 38.42
N ILE A 699 5.17 -43.73 38.64
CA ILE A 699 5.95 -43.30 39.81
C ILE A 699 6.24 -41.80 39.80
N ILE A 700 6.50 -41.19 38.63
CA ILE A 700 6.70 -39.74 38.50
C ILE A 700 5.38 -39.00 38.71
N ALA A 701 4.28 -39.53 38.16
CA ALA A 701 2.93 -39.01 38.41
C ALA A 701 2.56 -39.03 39.89
N GLY A 702 2.92 -40.12 40.59
CA GLY A 702 2.72 -40.25 42.03
C GLY A 702 3.41 -39.14 42.82
N ILE A 703 4.66 -38.81 42.51
CA ILE A 703 5.39 -37.74 43.20
C ILE A 703 4.60 -36.43 43.12
N VAL A 704 4.21 -35.99 41.91
CA VAL A 704 3.50 -34.71 41.75
C VAL A 704 2.05 -34.75 42.23
N ASN A 705 1.40 -35.91 42.22
CA ASN A 705 0.09 -36.09 42.85
C ASN A 705 0.15 -35.89 44.36
N ASP A 706 1.22 -36.33 45.01
CA ASP A 706 1.34 -36.30 46.47
C ASP A 706 1.50 -34.86 47.02
N PHE A 707 1.97 -33.89 46.23
CA PHE A 707 2.16 -32.51 46.70
C PHE A 707 1.60 -31.37 45.82
N CYS A 708 1.22 -31.64 44.55
CA CYS A 708 0.65 -30.63 43.67
C CYS A 708 -0.79 -30.90 43.26
N TYR A 709 -1.09 -32.13 42.83
CA TYR A 709 -2.36 -32.42 42.13
C TYR A 709 -3.37 -33.21 42.97
N ASP A 710 -3.13 -33.41 44.27
CA ASP A 710 -4.05 -34.11 45.20
C ASP A 710 -4.60 -35.45 44.65
N GLY A 711 -3.73 -36.25 44.04
CA GLY A 711 -4.09 -37.56 43.46
C GLY A 711 -4.88 -37.53 42.15
N LEU A 712 -5.11 -36.36 41.54
CA LEU A 712 -5.90 -36.19 40.32
C LEU A 712 -5.33 -36.86 39.07
N LEU A 713 -4.00 -36.90 38.93
CA LEU A 713 -3.38 -37.33 37.68
C LEU A 713 -3.45 -38.84 37.55
N GLU A 714 -4.30 -39.29 36.63
CA GLU A 714 -4.34 -40.69 36.22
C GLU A 714 -3.26 -40.97 35.18
N SER A 715 -2.55 -42.09 35.32
CA SER A 715 -1.52 -42.48 34.36
C SER A 715 -2.06 -43.47 33.33
N SER A 716 -2.05 -43.07 32.06
CA SER A 716 -2.22 -43.97 30.91
C SER A 716 -0.92 -44.12 30.12
N TRP A 717 0.22 -43.92 30.79
CA TRP A 717 1.53 -44.09 30.18
C TRP A 717 1.72 -45.54 29.73
N ARG A 718 2.07 -45.73 28.46
CA ARG A 718 2.40 -47.05 27.89
C ARG A 718 3.91 -47.19 27.81
N LYS A 719 4.41 -48.31 28.34
CA LYS A 719 5.82 -48.70 28.18
C LYS A 719 6.05 -49.04 26.70
N ASN A 720 6.93 -48.31 26.03
CA ASN A 720 7.49 -48.78 24.76
C ASN A 720 8.54 -49.85 25.09
N ASP A 721 8.42 -51.04 24.50
CA ASP A 721 9.23 -52.22 24.84
C ASP A 721 10.75 -52.05 24.58
N GLU A 722 11.18 -50.99 23.89
CA GLU A 722 12.58 -50.77 23.47
C GLU A 722 13.40 -49.78 24.33
N LEU A 723 12.81 -49.02 25.27
CA LEU A 723 13.53 -47.93 25.94
C LEU A 723 13.45 -47.98 27.49
N ALA A 724 14.59 -48.40 28.05
CA ALA A 724 15.06 -48.32 29.44
C ALA A 724 14.44 -49.28 30.49
N PRO A 725 15.22 -50.24 31.04
CA PRO A 725 14.81 -51.00 32.22
C PRO A 725 14.69 -50.08 33.45
N THR A 726 13.85 -50.47 34.41
CA THR A 726 13.82 -49.86 35.74
C THR A 726 15.23 -49.79 36.32
N PRO A 727 15.57 -48.72 37.07
CA PRO A 727 14.67 -47.75 37.69
C PRO A 727 14.33 -46.52 36.82
N TYR A 728 13.16 -45.94 37.10
CA TYR A 728 12.62 -44.74 36.44
C TYR A 728 12.97 -43.45 37.21
N VAL A 729 13.08 -43.53 38.55
CA VAL A 729 13.50 -42.40 39.39
C VAL A 729 14.74 -42.83 40.17
N ILE A 730 15.81 -42.04 40.06
CA ILE A 730 17.09 -42.31 40.73
C ILE A 730 17.43 -41.08 41.56
N PHE A 731 17.48 -41.25 42.89
CA PHE A 731 18.00 -40.22 43.77
C PHE A 731 19.50 -40.44 43.99
N VAL A 732 20.31 -39.42 43.72
CA VAL A 732 21.76 -39.41 43.90
C VAL A 732 22.07 -38.65 45.19
N ASP A 733 22.34 -39.39 46.25
CA ASP A 733 22.61 -38.85 47.59
C ASP A 733 24.02 -38.26 47.67
N THR A 734 24.11 -36.96 47.92
CA THR A 734 25.37 -36.25 48.06
C THR A 734 25.91 -36.19 49.49
N ALA A 735 25.14 -36.62 50.50
CA ALA A 735 25.41 -36.36 51.93
C ALA A 735 26.70 -36.99 52.48
N ALA A 736 27.19 -38.06 51.84
CA ALA A 736 28.42 -38.76 52.25
C ALA A 736 29.64 -38.37 51.41
N HIS A 737 29.47 -37.58 50.35
CA HIS A 737 30.55 -37.29 49.40
C HIS A 737 31.50 -36.19 49.92
N PRO A 738 32.84 -36.34 49.89
CA PRO A 738 33.78 -35.34 50.43
C PRO A 738 33.69 -33.95 49.79
N ARG A 739 33.27 -33.89 48.53
CA ARG A 739 33.06 -32.63 47.77
C ARG A 739 31.63 -32.09 47.84
N GLN A 740 30.81 -32.55 48.80
CA GLN A 740 29.50 -31.97 49.05
C GLN A 740 29.59 -30.48 49.41
N GLY A 741 28.50 -29.74 49.18
CA GLY A 741 28.42 -28.32 49.52
C GLY A 741 28.26 -27.40 48.31
N LEU A 742 27.61 -26.27 48.54
CA LEU A 742 27.40 -25.25 47.52
C LEU A 742 28.49 -24.16 47.57
N ARG A 743 28.85 -23.62 46.41
CA ARG A 743 29.76 -22.48 46.28
C ARG A 743 29.01 -21.26 45.79
N ARG A 744 29.22 -20.14 46.48
CA ARG A 744 28.66 -18.84 46.09
C ARG A 744 29.33 -18.34 44.81
N ASP A 745 28.53 -17.80 43.91
CA ASP A 745 28.95 -17.22 42.64
C ASP A 745 28.24 -15.87 42.45
N ASN A 746 28.90 -14.79 42.88
CA ASN A 746 28.29 -13.47 43.04
C ASN A 746 27.02 -13.51 43.90
N GLU A 747 25.87 -13.21 43.31
CA GLU A 747 24.54 -13.21 43.95
C GLU A 747 23.82 -14.57 43.84
N SER A 748 24.46 -15.60 43.28
CA SER A 748 23.87 -16.92 43.06
C SER A 748 24.74 -18.05 43.64
N TRP A 749 24.36 -19.30 43.39
CA TRP A 749 25.00 -20.50 43.93
C TRP A 749 25.26 -21.53 42.85
N THR A 750 26.30 -22.33 43.07
CA THR A 750 26.69 -23.45 42.19
C THR A 750 26.98 -24.69 43.02
N HIS A 751 26.63 -25.86 42.51
CA HIS A 751 26.87 -27.15 43.16
C HIS A 751 28.00 -27.90 42.43
N PRO A 752 29.26 -27.84 42.89
CA PRO A 752 30.39 -28.43 42.19
C PRO A 752 30.27 -29.95 42.01
N LEU A 753 29.79 -30.67 43.03
CA LEU A 753 29.56 -32.11 42.92
C LEU A 753 28.45 -32.43 41.92
N GLY A 754 27.35 -31.66 41.91
CA GLY A 754 26.32 -31.76 40.88
C GLY A 754 26.88 -31.63 39.46
N LEU A 755 27.81 -30.69 39.23
CA LEU A 755 28.49 -30.53 37.94
C LEU A 755 29.37 -31.73 37.56
N ASP A 756 29.99 -32.41 38.52
CA ASP A 756 30.76 -33.62 38.23
C ASP A 756 29.83 -34.80 37.92
N LEU A 757 28.71 -34.91 38.65
CA LEU A 757 27.73 -35.97 38.50
C LEU A 757 27.01 -35.96 37.14
N ILE A 758 26.83 -34.79 36.52
CA ILE A 758 26.14 -34.72 35.22
C ILE A 758 26.92 -35.44 34.12
N GLU A 759 28.25 -35.44 34.21
CA GLU A 759 29.11 -36.14 33.25
C GLU A 759 29.01 -37.65 33.45
N THR A 760 29.01 -38.12 34.70
CA THR A 760 28.81 -39.52 35.06
C THR A 760 27.43 -40.02 34.59
N ILE A 761 26.38 -39.24 34.84
CA ILE A 761 25.02 -39.57 34.40
C ILE A 761 24.96 -39.61 32.87
N HIS A 762 25.57 -38.65 32.18
CA HIS A 762 25.65 -38.64 30.73
C HIS A 762 26.39 -39.87 30.18
N ALA A 763 27.54 -40.25 30.77
CA ALA A 763 28.30 -41.42 30.37
C ALA A 763 27.52 -42.74 30.53
N ARG A 764 26.62 -42.81 31.53
CA ARG A 764 25.75 -43.97 31.78
C ARG A 764 24.64 -44.13 30.74
N HIS A 765 24.07 -43.04 30.22
CA HIS A 765 22.97 -43.10 29.23
C HIS A 765 23.42 -42.99 27.78
N ARG A 766 24.59 -42.38 27.53
CA ARG A 766 25.13 -42.12 26.17
C ARG A 766 24.04 -41.59 25.21
N PRO A 767 23.40 -40.46 25.54
CA PRO A 767 22.37 -39.88 24.68
C PRO A 767 22.89 -39.56 23.27
N ASP A 768 22.03 -39.70 22.27
CA ASP A 768 22.30 -39.16 20.94
C ASP A 768 22.20 -37.61 20.97
N ALA A 769 22.88 -36.95 20.02
CA ALA A 769 22.81 -35.50 19.81
C ALA A 769 21.38 -35.01 19.55
N ASN A 770 20.54 -35.83 18.92
CA ASN A 770 19.15 -35.49 18.60
C ASN A 770 18.17 -35.65 19.80
N ALA A 771 18.60 -36.26 20.89
CA ALA A 771 17.78 -36.47 22.09
C ALA A 771 18.62 -36.21 23.36
N PRO A 772 19.02 -34.95 23.60
CA PRO A 772 19.86 -34.60 24.74
C PRO A 772 19.20 -34.87 26.08
N LEU A 773 20.02 -34.99 27.13
CA LEU A 773 19.54 -34.95 28.51
C LEU A 773 19.10 -33.53 28.88
N GLY A 774 18.08 -33.40 29.72
CA GLY A 774 17.68 -32.11 30.28
C GLY A 774 18.23 -31.91 31.68
N LEU A 775 18.97 -30.84 31.94
CA LEU A 775 19.36 -30.43 33.29
C LEU A 775 18.55 -29.22 33.75
N VAL A 776 17.84 -29.39 34.86
CA VAL A 776 17.01 -28.36 35.48
C VAL A 776 17.59 -27.95 36.83
N SER A 777 17.81 -26.66 37.02
CA SER A 777 18.21 -26.07 38.30
C SER A 777 17.62 -24.67 38.45
N PRO A 778 17.09 -24.26 39.61
CA PRO A 778 16.55 -22.91 39.79
C PRO A 778 17.63 -21.83 39.87
N TYR A 779 18.92 -22.21 40.00
CA TYR A 779 20.02 -21.24 40.12
C TYR A 779 20.65 -21.00 38.75
N ALA A 780 20.47 -19.78 38.22
CA ALA A 780 20.97 -19.38 36.91
C ALA A 780 22.50 -19.53 36.77
N ALA A 781 23.28 -19.27 37.83
CA ALA A 781 24.72 -19.48 37.81
C ALA A 781 25.10 -20.95 37.65
N HIS A 782 24.41 -21.85 38.34
CA HIS A 782 24.65 -23.29 38.22
C HIS A 782 24.28 -23.79 36.83
N ALA A 783 23.10 -23.43 36.32
CA ALA A 783 22.67 -23.79 34.98
C ALA A 783 23.65 -23.29 33.89
N ARG A 784 24.17 -22.07 34.00
CA ARG A 784 25.19 -21.54 33.07
C ARG A 784 26.51 -22.29 33.15
N ARG A 785 26.98 -22.63 34.36
CA ARG A 785 28.21 -23.43 34.53
C ARG A 785 28.04 -24.85 33.98
N ALA A 786 26.88 -25.48 34.19
CA ALA A 786 26.55 -26.76 33.60
C ALA A 786 26.52 -26.70 32.07
N GLU A 787 25.92 -25.65 31.49
CA GLU A 787 25.90 -25.45 30.04
C GLU A 787 27.32 -25.27 29.45
N ALA A 788 28.17 -24.48 30.13
CA ALA A 788 29.55 -24.27 29.72
C ALA A 788 30.38 -25.58 29.80
N LEU A 789 30.16 -26.39 30.84
CA LEU A 789 30.80 -27.69 31.00
C LEU A 789 30.36 -28.67 29.92
N ALA A 790 29.05 -28.76 29.67
CA ALA A 790 28.47 -29.61 28.63
C ALA A 790 29.04 -29.27 27.24
N ARG A 791 29.11 -27.97 26.90
CA ARG A 791 29.71 -27.52 25.65
C ARG A 791 31.21 -27.85 25.56
N ARG A 792 31.97 -27.57 26.63
CA ARG A 792 33.41 -27.81 26.67
C ARG A 792 33.75 -29.29 26.48
N ASN A 793 32.94 -30.18 27.04
CA ASN A 793 33.18 -31.62 27.04
C ASN A 793 32.32 -32.36 25.98
N ALA A 794 31.69 -31.62 25.06
CA ALA A 794 30.82 -32.15 24.00
C ALA A 794 29.74 -33.13 24.51
N LEU A 795 29.15 -32.83 25.68
CA LEU A 795 28.07 -33.61 26.28
C LEU A 795 26.73 -33.17 25.65
N SER A 796 25.91 -34.14 25.25
CA SER A 796 24.55 -33.92 24.76
C SER A 796 23.60 -33.66 25.95
N ILE A 797 23.73 -32.49 26.56
CA ILE A 797 22.93 -32.02 27.69
C ILE A 797 22.48 -30.58 27.45
N GLU A 798 21.18 -30.34 27.45
CA GLU A 798 20.64 -28.99 27.54
C GLU A 798 20.50 -28.58 29.01
N CYS A 799 21.00 -27.40 29.36
CA CYS A 799 20.96 -26.89 30.74
C CYS A 799 20.14 -25.60 30.83
N GLY A 800 19.39 -25.45 31.93
CA GLY A 800 18.67 -24.21 32.18
C GLY A 800 17.89 -24.18 33.48
N THR A 801 17.22 -23.05 33.70
CA THR A 801 16.25 -22.89 34.76
C THR A 801 14.91 -23.50 34.38
N ALA A 802 14.09 -23.82 35.38
CA ALA A 802 12.74 -24.35 35.16
C ALA A 802 11.90 -23.47 34.21
N HIS A 803 12.08 -22.14 34.25
CA HIS A 803 11.45 -21.19 33.32
C HIS A 803 11.92 -21.36 31.88
N LYS A 804 13.24 -21.52 31.63
CA LYS A 804 13.80 -21.76 30.27
C LYS A 804 13.33 -23.10 29.68
N PHE A 805 12.92 -24.03 30.54
CA PHE A 805 12.52 -25.40 30.19
C PHE A 805 11.00 -25.54 30.01
N GLN A 806 10.23 -24.46 30.14
CA GLN A 806 8.80 -24.48 29.91
C GLN A 806 8.48 -24.85 28.46
N GLY A 807 7.45 -25.67 28.25
CA GLY A 807 7.14 -26.26 26.94
C GLY A 807 8.12 -27.33 26.41
N ARG A 808 9.29 -27.55 27.05
CA ARG A 808 10.27 -28.59 26.66
C ARG A 808 10.08 -29.89 27.44
N GLN A 809 10.57 -30.99 26.89
CA GLN A 809 10.46 -32.34 27.45
C GLN A 809 11.70 -33.14 27.05
N TYR A 810 12.16 -34.04 27.91
CA TYR A 810 13.35 -34.87 27.68
C TYR A 810 13.09 -36.31 28.10
N ASN A 811 13.68 -37.27 27.40
CA ASN A 811 13.64 -38.68 27.79
C ASN A 811 14.21 -38.86 29.20
N VAL A 812 15.36 -38.24 29.46
CA VAL A 812 16.05 -38.27 30.74
C VAL A 812 16.26 -36.85 31.26
N VAL A 813 15.87 -36.60 32.51
CA VAL A 813 16.07 -35.31 33.19
C VAL A 813 16.94 -35.47 34.42
N ILE A 814 17.83 -34.51 34.64
CA ILE A 814 18.61 -34.31 35.85
C ILE A 814 18.05 -33.07 36.55
N LEU A 815 17.46 -33.28 37.72
CA LEU A 815 16.99 -32.22 38.61
C LEU A 815 17.98 -32.09 39.77
N ASP A 816 18.72 -30.99 39.82
CA ASP A 816 19.57 -30.68 40.97
C ASP A 816 18.78 -29.84 41.99
N LEU A 817 18.55 -30.41 43.17
CA LEU A 817 17.84 -29.73 44.27
C LEU A 817 18.66 -28.59 44.85
N MET A 818 19.97 -28.50 44.55
CA MET A 818 20.85 -27.44 45.02
C MET A 818 20.77 -27.28 46.53
N GLN A 819 20.78 -28.41 47.22
CA GLN A 819 20.66 -28.53 48.67
C GLN A 819 21.88 -29.29 49.20
N ASP A 820 22.60 -28.66 50.13
CA ASP A 820 23.65 -29.27 50.94
C ASP A 820 23.18 -29.38 52.40
N SER A 821 24.07 -29.81 53.31
CA SER A 821 23.79 -29.88 54.74
C SER A 821 23.65 -28.51 55.43
N GLY A 822 23.68 -27.41 54.68
CA GLY A 822 23.50 -26.04 55.15
C GLY A 822 22.02 -25.65 55.33
N PRO A 823 21.70 -24.34 55.27
CA PRO A 823 20.33 -23.85 55.41
C PRO A 823 19.38 -24.44 54.37
N LEU A 824 18.11 -24.63 54.74
CA LEU A 824 17.06 -25.10 53.83
C LEU A 824 16.93 -24.14 52.63
N ARG A 825 17.08 -24.69 51.43
CA ARG A 825 16.97 -23.97 50.15
C ARG A 825 15.59 -24.17 49.55
N TRP A 826 15.42 -23.71 48.31
CA TRP A 826 14.14 -23.62 47.61
C TRP A 826 13.33 -24.94 47.66
N ALA A 827 13.90 -26.09 47.30
CA ALA A 827 13.16 -27.35 47.20
C ALA A 827 12.60 -27.79 48.55
N ALA A 828 13.37 -27.59 49.61
CA ALA A 828 12.96 -27.89 50.97
C ALA A 828 11.78 -27.03 51.46
N GLN A 829 11.49 -25.91 50.78
CA GLN A 829 10.39 -24.99 51.08
C GLN A 829 9.16 -25.22 50.18
N ALA A 830 9.11 -26.30 49.39
CA ALA A 830 8.03 -26.56 48.43
C ALA A 830 6.69 -26.91 49.12
N ASP A 831 5.80 -25.93 49.23
CA ASP A 831 4.45 -26.05 49.79
C ASP A 831 3.44 -25.13 49.06
N LEU A 832 2.39 -25.72 48.47
CA LEU A 832 1.33 -24.97 47.78
C LEU A 832 0.38 -24.22 48.73
N SER A 833 0.35 -24.57 50.01
CA SER A 833 -0.45 -23.91 51.04
C SER A 833 0.31 -22.82 51.80
N GLY A 834 1.60 -22.66 51.47
CA GLY A 834 2.51 -21.72 52.11
C GLY A 834 2.42 -20.29 51.57
N ASN A 835 3.44 -19.49 51.88
CA ASN A 835 3.60 -18.15 51.35
C ASN A 835 4.03 -18.17 49.87
N LYS A 836 4.04 -17.00 49.20
CA LYS A 836 4.36 -16.89 47.76
C LYS A 836 5.68 -17.57 47.36
N ARG A 837 6.72 -17.51 48.21
CA ARG A 837 8.03 -18.13 47.91
C ARG A 837 7.92 -19.66 47.98
N GLU A 838 7.18 -20.19 48.93
CA GLU A 838 6.95 -21.63 49.12
C GLU A 838 6.09 -22.21 47.98
N VAL A 839 5.04 -21.49 47.57
CA VAL A 839 4.20 -21.83 46.41
C VAL A 839 5.02 -21.84 45.12
N SER A 840 5.87 -20.81 44.92
CA SER A 840 6.77 -20.74 43.78
C SER A 840 7.76 -21.91 43.77
N ALA A 841 8.31 -22.27 44.94
CA ALA A 841 9.19 -23.44 45.06
C ALA A 841 8.48 -24.75 44.71
N ALA A 842 7.23 -24.95 45.15
CA ALA A 842 6.44 -26.12 44.77
C ALA A 842 6.17 -26.19 43.26
N LYS A 843 5.78 -25.06 42.65
CA LYS A 843 5.57 -24.95 41.19
C LYS A 843 6.85 -25.26 40.40
N LEU A 844 8.00 -24.74 40.84
CA LEU A 844 9.30 -25.02 40.23
C LEU A 844 9.70 -26.50 40.34
N LEU A 845 9.43 -27.13 41.50
CA LEU A 845 9.72 -28.53 41.73
C LEU A 845 8.85 -29.42 40.84
N ASN A 846 7.56 -29.12 40.75
CA ASN A 846 6.62 -29.77 39.83
C ASN A 846 7.09 -29.67 38.37
N VAL A 847 7.48 -28.47 37.93
CA VAL A 847 8.02 -28.26 36.59
C VAL A 847 9.27 -29.11 36.36
N GLY A 848 10.23 -29.11 37.28
CA GLY A 848 11.47 -29.88 37.14
C GLY A 848 11.24 -31.39 37.02
N ILE A 849 10.35 -31.95 37.84
CA ILE A 849 10.01 -33.38 37.85
C ILE A 849 9.31 -33.79 36.55
N THR A 850 8.37 -32.98 36.07
CA THR A 850 7.47 -33.33 34.94
C THR A 850 8.05 -33.09 33.55
N ARG A 851 9.33 -32.66 33.45
CA ARG A 851 10.08 -32.60 32.18
C ARG A 851 10.55 -33.97 31.72
N ALA A 852 10.69 -34.95 32.61
CA ALA A 852 11.09 -36.31 32.26
C ALA A 852 9.96 -37.06 31.56
N GLN A 853 10.29 -37.81 30.50
CA GLN A 853 9.38 -38.74 29.82
C GLN A 853 9.65 -40.21 30.19
N GLN A 854 10.89 -40.56 30.55
CA GLN A 854 11.28 -41.92 30.87
C GLN A 854 12.01 -42.03 32.21
N ARG A 855 13.04 -41.21 32.44
CA ARG A 855 13.87 -41.29 33.65
C ARG A 855 14.15 -39.93 34.28
N LEU A 856 14.09 -39.89 35.61
CA LEU A 856 14.38 -38.71 36.41
C LEU A 856 15.53 -39.00 37.38
N TYR A 857 16.60 -38.24 37.28
CA TYR A 857 17.65 -38.13 38.29
C TYR A 857 17.34 -36.96 39.20
N ILE A 858 17.41 -37.18 40.51
CA ILE A 858 17.31 -36.13 41.52
C ILE A 858 18.64 -36.10 42.28
N ILE A 859 19.35 -34.97 42.24
CA ILE A 859 20.62 -34.79 42.95
C ILE A 859 20.35 -33.94 44.18
N GLY A 860 20.78 -34.39 45.36
CA GLY A 860 20.68 -33.59 46.59
C GLY A 860 21.11 -34.33 47.84
N ASP A 861 21.14 -33.63 48.97
CA ASP A 861 21.41 -34.21 50.28
C ASP A 861 20.19 -34.99 50.79
N TRP A 862 20.29 -36.32 50.86
CA TRP A 862 19.19 -37.18 51.28
C TRP A 862 18.79 -36.99 52.74
N ARG A 863 19.70 -36.53 53.62
CA ARG A 863 19.38 -36.26 55.03
C ARG A 863 18.37 -35.13 55.13
N VAL A 864 18.55 -34.09 54.32
CA VAL A 864 17.62 -32.95 54.26
C VAL A 864 16.25 -33.37 53.73
N VAL A 865 16.21 -34.18 52.67
CA VAL A 865 14.95 -34.71 52.11
C VAL A 865 14.17 -35.49 53.17
N ARG A 866 14.85 -36.32 53.98
CA ARG A 866 14.20 -37.13 55.03
C ARG A 866 13.81 -36.34 56.28
N SER A 867 14.56 -35.30 56.64
CA SER A 867 14.28 -34.53 57.87
C SER A 867 13.26 -33.42 57.67
N THR A 868 13.00 -33.01 56.43
CA THR A 868 12.12 -31.88 56.10
C THR A 868 10.69 -32.37 55.87
N GLN A 869 9.72 -31.75 56.55
CA GLN A 869 8.30 -32.16 56.51
C GLN A 869 7.45 -31.39 55.49
N THR A 870 8.06 -30.68 54.54
CA THR A 870 7.28 -30.02 53.48
C THR A 870 6.66 -31.06 52.53
N PRO A 871 5.49 -30.76 51.94
CA PRO A 871 4.82 -31.70 51.04
C PRO A 871 5.72 -32.22 49.92
N GLY A 872 6.50 -31.35 49.27
CA GLY A 872 7.41 -31.74 48.19
C GLY A 872 8.52 -32.71 48.63
N MET A 873 9.14 -32.48 49.79
CA MET A 873 10.19 -33.37 50.32
C MET A 873 9.62 -34.69 50.82
N THR A 874 8.45 -34.64 51.46
CA THR A 874 7.72 -35.82 51.93
C THR A 874 7.34 -36.74 50.75
N ALA A 875 6.88 -36.16 49.64
CA ALA A 875 6.58 -36.91 48.42
C ALA A 875 7.82 -37.67 47.89
N ILE A 876 8.98 -37.01 47.82
CA ILE A 876 10.24 -37.64 47.39
C ILE A 876 10.71 -38.70 48.40
N ALA A 877 10.65 -38.41 49.71
CA ALA A 877 11.05 -39.36 50.75
C ALA A 877 10.19 -40.63 50.75
N SER A 878 8.90 -40.51 50.39
CA SER A 878 7.97 -41.64 50.31
C SER A 878 8.22 -42.61 49.14
N LEU A 879 9.17 -42.29 48.25
CA LEU A 879 9.56 -43.17 47.14
C LEU A 879 10.37 -44.38 47.59
N VAL A 880 10.97 -44.34 48.78
CA VAL A 880 11.77 -45.46 49.30
C VAL A 880 10.91 -46.73 49.35
N GLY A 881 11.40 -47.78 48.70
CA GLY A 881 10.70 -49.07 48.62
C GLY A 881 9.62 -49.15 47.54
N ARG A 882 9.30 -48.07 46.82
CA ARG A 882 8.40 -48.12 45.66
C ARG A 882 9.12 -48.77 44.45
N PRO A 883 8.46 -49.66 43.69
CA PRO A 883 9.07 -50.27 42.51
C PRO A 883 9.40 -49.20 41.44
N GLY A 884 10.63 -49.22 40.93
CA GLY A 884 11.11 -48.25 39.95
C GLY A 884 11.81 -47.02 40.55
N PHE A 885 11.98 -46.95 41.88
CA PHE A 885 12.85 -46.00 42.55
C PHE A 885 14.18 -46.66 42.96
N GLU A 886 15.29 -45.93 42.83
CA GLU A 886 16.61 -46.33 43.32
C GLU A 886 17.26 -45.15 44.05
N LEU A 887 17.86 -45.43 45.22
CA LEU A 887 18.68 -44.49 45.96
C LEU A 887 20.15 -44.91 45.82
N VAL A 888 20.98 -44.05 45.26
CA VAL A 888 22.40 -44.32 44.98
C VAL A 888 23.26 -43.28 45.66
N SER A 889 24.38 -43.69 46.26
CA SER A 889 25.37 -42.75 46.80
C SER A 889 26.13 -42.05 45.67
N ALA A 890 26.30 -40.74 45.77
CA ALA A 890 27.14 -39.98 44.83
C ALA A 890 28.59 -40.50 44.82
N LEU A 891 29.09 -41.01 45.95
CA LEU A 891 30.43 -41.61 46.06
C LEU A 891 30.57 -42.79 45.10
N ASP A 892 29.64 -43.76 45.20
CA ASP A 892 29.62 -44.95 44.37
C ASP A 892 29.50 -44.59 42.87
N MET A 893 28.72 -43.57 42.54
CA MET A 893 28.59 -43.10 41.16
C MET A 893 29.88 -42.47 40.62
N THR A 894 30.62 -41.73 41.45
CA THR A 894 31.87 -41.09 41.03
C THR A 894 33.09 -42.01 41.04
N GLU A 895 33.08 -43.09 41.82
CA GLU A 895 34.15 -44.09 41.87
C GLU A 895 34.07 -45.12 40.73
N MET A 896 32.92 -45.22 40.04
CA MET A 896 32.73 -46.03 38.83
C MET A 896 33.36 -45.45 37.55
N ARG A 897 34.20 -44.42 37.66
CA ARG A 897 34.77 -43.66 36.55
C ARG A 897 36.11 -44.21 36.05
#